data_AF-A0A2D9CDQ4-F1
#
_entry.id   AF-A0A2D9CDQ4-F1
#
_cell.length_a   1.000
_cell.length_b   1.000
_cell.length_c   1.000
_cell.angle_alpha   90.00
_cell.angle_beta   90.00
_cell.angle_gamma   90.00
#
_symmetry.space_group_name_H-M   'P 1'
#
loop_
_entity.id
_entity.type
_entity.pdbx_description
1 polymer ?
#
loop_
_entity_poly.entity_id
_entity_poly.type
_entity_poly.pdbx_seq_one_letter_code
_entity_poly.pdbx_strand_id
1 'polypeptide(L)'
;MYIQSLYKVLKNHIKPKVLNRMNRYNKWEYGYNEEHDIIVISKDGTVGEVYEIQNLKIALPKKPEKPHGFVSNKWEYTEYPKELKKIKSVFDWEEYSINFKEKWYDYIDNEFNKREQGFWFNNKNVATYITGTHYMYLQWSKIDVGQPDFRESNRLFYIFWEACKADDRCYGMCYLKNRRSGFSFMSSAESVNLATISTDSRFGILSKSGPDAKKMFTDKVVPISVNYPFFFKPIQDGMDRPKTELAYRVPASKFTRRKLESNEAIAEITGLDTTIDWKNTGDNSYDGEKLKLLVHDESGKWEKPNNILNNWRVTKTTLRLGGTIIGKCMMGSTSNALDKGGSNFKKLYYDSNVEERNANGETRSGLYSLFIPMEWNYEGYIDSYGLPVFEDPKKDRFSPQGKRIRIGVIEYWQNEVDGLKKDQDGLNEFYRQFPRTEQHAFRDEAKQSLFNLTKIYEQIDYNQDVRNESLVTKGSFQWQNGIQDSSVLFVPNKNGRFLVTWVPPIELQNRVILKNGLKYPGNEHCGAFGCDPYDISGTVDSRGSNGSLHGLTKFSMEKVPNSLFFLEYIARPQTAEIFFEDVLMACVFYGMPILAENNKPRLLYHFKRRGYRGYSMNRPDKVYMKLSITEREIGGIPNSSQDIKQAHAAAIESYIENYVGNLDGRYGDIYFQRTLEDWSRFDINNRTKHDASISSGLALMACNKNLYTPVFKRQLEQKPLGFKKYDNKGFSSKIIR
;
A
#
# COMPACT_ATOMS: atom_id res chain seq x y z
N MET A 1 25.04 -1.26 -1.94
CA MET A 1 24.66 -2.60 -2.42
C MET A 1 23.18 -2.80 -2.14
N TYR A 2 22.37 -2.69 -3.18
CA TYR A 2 20.93 -2.93 -3.13
C TYR A 2 20.63 -4.33 -2.59
N ILE A 3 19.74 -4.41 -1.62
CA ILE A 3 19.22 -5.67 -1.08
C ILE A 3 17.79 -5.79 -1.57
N GLN A 4 17.55 -6.75 -2.47
CA GLN A 4 16.23 -6.97 -3.03
C GLN A 4 15.30 -7.59 -1.97
N SER A 5 14.07 -7.09 -1.86
CA SER A 5 13.06 -7.52 -0.90
C SER A 5 11.73 -7.96 -1.54
N LEU A 6 11.59 -7.89 -2.87
CA LEU A 6 10.35 -8.15 -3.58
C LEU A 6 9.87 -9.60 -3.43
N TYR A 7 10.80 -10.55 -3.42
CA TYR A 7 10.48 -11.95 -3.18
C TYR A 7 11.56 -12.65 -2.35
N LYS A 8 11.20 -13.75 -1.68
CA LYS A 8 12.17 -14.62 -0.99
C LYS A 8 11.98 -16.05 -1.46
N VAL A 9 13.07 -16.81 -1.54
CA VAL A 9 12.99 -18.27 -1.75
C VAL A 9 13.05 -18.94 -0.38
N LEU A 10 11.96 -19.57 0.03
CA LEU A 10 11.84 -20.21 1.34
C LEU A 10 12.50 -21.59 1.31
N LYS A 11 13.68 -21.69 1.94
CA LYS A 11 14.39 -22.97 2.06
C LYS A 11 13.74 -23.85 3.12
N ASN A 12 13.50 -25.12 2.79
CA ASN A 12 12.95 -26.13 3.70
C ASN A 12 11.59 -25.78 4.34
N HIS A 13 10.78 -24.92 3.70
CA HIS A 13 9.41 -24.64 4.13
C HIS A 13 8.59 -25.94 4.22
N ILE A 14 8.75 -26.80 3.21
CA ILE A 14 8.26 -28.19 3.21
C ILE A 14 9.43 -29.09 3.60
N LYS A 15 9.19 -30.02 4.54
CA LYS A 15 10.21 -31.00 4.95
C LYS A 15 10.71 -31.79 3.73
N PRO A 16 12.03 -31.89 3.47
CA PRO A 16 12.56 -32.54 2.26
C PRO A 16 12.06 -33.97 2.04
N LYS A 17 11.89 -34.75 3.12
CA LYS A 17 11.35 -36.12 3.05
C LYS A 17 9.91 -36.16 2.53
N VAL A 18 9.07 -35.22 2.95
CA VAL A 18 7.67 -35.10 2.50
C VAL A 18 7.63 -34.65 1.05
N LEU A 19 8.38 -33.59 0.71
CA LEU A 19 8.48 -33.06 -0.64
C LEU A 19 8.90 -34.14 -1.65
N ASN A 20 9.99 -34.87 -1.36
CA ASN A 20 10.49 -35.93 -2.23
C ASN A 20 9.49 -37.08 -2.40
N ARG A 21 8.79 -37.47 -1.32
CA ARG A 21 7.77 -38.51 -1.37
C ARG A 21 6.58 -38.06 -2.23
N MET A 22 6.04 -36.87 -1.99
CA MET A 22 4.88 -36.34 -2.71
C MET A 22 5.19 -36.14 -4.20
N ASN A 23 6.38 -35.61 -4.52
CA ASN A 23 6.85 -35.48 -5.90
C ASN A 23 7.05 -36.83 -6.59
N ARG A 24 7.50 -37.87 -5.89
CA ARG A 24 7.66 -39.21 -6.49
C ARG A 24 6.32 -39.81 -6.95
N TYR A 25 5.24 -39.46 -6.27
CA TYR A 25 3.91 -39.97 -6.55
C TYR A 25 2.99 -38.95 -7.25
N ASN A 26 3.52 -37.79 -7.66
CA ASN A 26 2.76 -36.69 -8.28
C ASN A 26 1.49 -36.31 -7.50
N LYS A 27 1.60 -36.18 -6.17
CA LYS A 27 0.46 -35.99 -5.25
C LYS A 27 0.15 -34.54 -4.90
N TRP A 28 0.85 -33.57 -5.48
CA TRP A 28 0.53 -32.16 -5.23
C TRP A 28 -0.65 -31.73 -6.09
N GLU A 29 -1.69 -31.20 -5.47
CA GLU A 29 -2.86 -30.69 -6.17
C GLU A 29 -2.68 -29.19 -6.46
N TYR A 30 -3.11 -28.74 -7.63
CA TYR A 30 -3.14 -27.33 -7.98
C TYR A 30 -4.16 -26.60 -7.09
N GLY A 31 -3.71 -25.59 -6.35
CA GLY A 31 -4.54 -24.85 -5.41
C GLY A 31 -3.88 -24.57 -4.07
N TYR A 32 -4.67 -24.11 -3.10
CA TYR A 32 -4.19 -23.88 -1.74
C TYR A 32 -4.04 -25.20 -0.97
N ASN A 33 -2.86 -25.41 -0.38
CA ASN A 33 -2.57 -26.52 0.50
C ASN A 33 -2.50 -26.01 1.95
N GLU A 34 -3.49 -26.41 2.75
CA GLU A 34 -3.63 -25.98 4.14
C GLU A 34 -2.53 -26.54 5.06
N GLU A 35 -2.13 -27.80 4.89
CA GLU A 35 -1.12 -28.47 5.74
C GLU A 35 0.23 -27.72 5.74
N HIS A 36 0.62 -27.20 4.58
CA HIS A 36 1.90 -26.50 4.42
C HIS A 36 1.75 -24.98 4.26
N ASP A 37 0.53 -24.45 4.24
CA ASP A 37 0.24 -23.04 4.00
C ASP A 37 0.97 -22.52 2.75
N ILE A 38 0.72 -23.15 1.60
CA ILE A 38 1.28 -22.79 0.30
C ILE A 38 0.23 -22.85 -0.78
N ILE A 39 0.41 -22.07 -1.85
CA ILE A 39 -0.37 -22.20 -3.08
C ILE A 39 0.48 -22.93 -4.10
N VAL A 40 0.04 -24.12 -4.49
CA VAL A 40 0.68 -24.92 -5.53
C VAL A 40 0.17 -24.44 -6.88
N ILE A 41 1.06 -23.88 -7.70
CA ILE A 41 0.73 -23.46 -9.07
C ILE A 41 1.14 -24.50 -10.12
N SER A 42 1.75 -25.61 -9.69
CA SER A 42 2.07 -26.71 -10.60
C SER A 42 0.83 -27.53 -10.93
N LYS A 43 0.75 -27.99 -12.18
CA LYS A 43 -0.33 -28.85 -12.67
C LYS A 43 0.13 -30.28 -12.98
N ASP A 44 1.42 -30.57 -12.82
CA ASP A 44 2.02 -31.87 -13.10
C ASP A 44 2.11 -32.79 -11.85
N GLY A 45 1.58 -32.35 -10.72
CA GLY A 45 1.63 -33.09 -9.46
C GLY A 45 2.92 -32.91 -8.65
N THR A 46 3.84 -32.05 -9.09
CA THR A 46 5.15 -31.83 -8.45
C THR A 46 5.36 -30.39 -7.96
N VAL A 47 6.21 -30.23 -6.95
CA VAL A 47 6.62 -28.94 -6.39
C VAL A 47 8.13 -28.82 -6.33
N GLY A 48 8.65 -27.67 -6.73
CA GLY A 48 10.05 -27.27 -6.65
C GLY A 48 10.28 -26.24 -5.54
N GLU A 49 10.78 -25.06 -5.94
CA GLU A 49 11.05 -23.96 -5.03
C GLU A 49 9.75 -23.30 -4.53
N VAL A 50 9.76 -22.83 -3.28
CA VAL A 50 8.66 -22.04 -2.70
C VAL A 50 9.09 -20.58 -2.63
N TYR A 51 8.35 -19.73 -3.34
CA TYR A 51 8.54 -18.29 -3.38
C TYR A 51 7.61 -17.63 -2.38
N GLU A 52 8.11 -16.65 -1.62
CA GLU A 52 7.29 -15.72 -0.84
C GLU A 52 7.28 -14.38 -1.56
N ILE A 53 6.12 -13.94 -2.06
CA ILE A 53 5.92 -12.64 -2.72
C ILE A 53 4.79 -11.93 -2.00
N GLN A 54 5.06 -10.76 -1.40
CA GLN A 54 4.05 -10.01 -0.62
C GLN A 54 3.33 -10.90 0.42
N ASN A 55 4.12 -11.65 1.19
CA ASN A 55 3.68 -12.63 2.20
C ASN A 55 2.86 -13.82 1.66
N LEU A 56 2.66 -13.93 0.35
CA LEU A 56 2.03 -15.08 -0.30
C LEU A 56 3.08 -16.15 -0.64
N LYS A 57 2.88 -17.37 -0.13
CA LYS A 57 3.79 -18.50 -0.36
C LYS A 57 3.31 -19.33 -1.54
N ILE A 58 4.13 -19.40 -2.59
CA ILE A 58 3.80 -19.96 -3.90
C ILE A 58 4.80 -21.06 -4.23
N ALA A 59 4.30 -22.28 -4.37
CA ALA A 59 5.08 -23.45 -4.76
C ALA A 59 5.13 -23.57 -6.29
N LEU A 60 6.32 -23.37 -6.86
CA LEU A 60 6.57 -23.50 -8.30
C LEU A 60 6.63 -24.98 -8.72
N PRO A 61 6.46 -25.29 -10.02
CA PRO A 61 6.72 -26.64 -10.54
C PRO A 61 8.13 -27.12 -10.25
N LYS A 62 8.35 -28.44 -10.23
CA LYS A 62 9.69 -28.99 -10.09
C LYS A 62 10.52 -28.67 -11.34
N LYS A 63 11.75 -28.21 -11.13
CA LYS A 63 12.71 -27.97 -12.22
C LYS A 63 12.95 -29.28 -13.02
N PRO A 64 12.85 -29.27 -14.36
CA PRO A 64 13.19 -30.41 -15.20
C PRO A 64 14.71 -30.61 -15.27
N GLU A 65 15.16 -31.83 -15.59
CA GLU A 65 16.59 -32.14 -15.76
C GLU A 65 17.24 -31.31 -16.87
N LYS A 66 16.51 -31.10 -17.97
CA LYS A 66 16.97 -30.35 -19.14
C LYS A 66 15.96 -29.25 -19.52
N PRO A 67 16.06 -28.06 -18.94
CA PRO A 67 15.30 -26.89 -19.39
C PRO A 67 15.63 -26.53 -20.85
N HIS A 68 14.71 -25.88 -21.55
CA HIS A 68 14.93 -25.47 -22.93
C HIS A 68 16.09 -24.46 -23.04
N GLY A 69 17.08 -24.74 -23.90
CA GLY A 69 18.21 -23.84 -24.14
C GLY A 69 18.02 -23.07 -25.43
N PHE A 70 17.92 -21.74 -25.33
CA PHE A 70 18.01 -20.85 -26.50
C PHE A 70 19.48 -20.62 -26.89
N VAL A 71 19.74 -20.31 -28.16
CA VAL A 71 21.10 -20.14 -28.69
C VAL A 71 21.83 -19.00 -27.97
N SER A 72 21.16 -17.88 -27.72
CA SER A 72 21.75 -16.75 -27.00
C SER A 72 21.65 -16.84 -25.48
N ASN A 73 21.19 -17.98 -24.93
CA ASN A 73 21.05 -18.22 -23.49
C ASN A 73 20.21 -17.13 -22.78
N LYS A 74 19.20 -16.60 -23.48
CA LYS A 74 18.16 -15.69 -23.01
C LYS A 74 16.87 -16.05 -23.74
N TRP A 75 15.74 -15.50 -23.28
CA TRP A 75 14.46 -15.68 -23.96
C TRP A 75 14.55 -15.22 -25.44
N GLU A 76 14.06 -16.06 -26.35
CA GLU A 76 13.94 -15.76 -27.77
C GLU A 76 12.53 -16.10 -28.24
N TYR A 77 11.95 -15.21 -29.04
CA TYR A 77 10.72 -15.51 -29.75
C TYR A 77 10.97 -16.64 -30.76
N THR A 78 10.17 -17.70 -30.70
CA THR A 78 10.24 -18.78 -31.69
C THR A 78 9.38 -18.41 -32.89
N GLU A 79 9.94 -18.35 -34.10
CA GLU A 79 9.18 -17.95 -35.29
C GLU A 79 8.05 -18.96 -35.59
N TYR A 80 6.83 -18.45 -35.79
CA TYR A 80 5.70 -19.28 -36.18
C TYR A 80 5.95 -19.92 -37.56
N PRO A 81 5.84 -21.26 -37.70
CA PRO A 81 6.17 -21.94 -38.95
C PRO A 81 5.47 -21.37 -40.18
N LYS A 82 6.25 -21.16 -41.26
CA LYS A 82 5.75 -20.55 -42.50
C LYS A 82 4.65 -21.38 -43.17
N GLU A 83 4.70 -22.70 -43.06
CA GLU A 83 3.62 -23.57 -43.55
C GLU A 83 2.31 -23.33 -42.80
N LEU A 84 2.37 -23.27 -41.46
CA LEU A 84 1.19 -23.06 -40.61
C LEU A 84 0.65 -21.63 -40.68
N LYS A 85 1.50 -20.64 -41.01
CA LYS A 85 1.10 -19.24 -41.20
C LYS A 85 0.14 -19.02 -42.37
N LYS A 86 0.09 -19.95 -43.34
CA LYS A 86 -0.84 -19.89 -44.47
C LYS A 86 -2.26 -20.31 -44.09
N ILE A 87 -2.40 -21.00 -42.96
CA ILE A 87 -3.67 -21.55 -42.47
C ILE A 87 -4.34 -20.49 -41.60
N LYS A 88 -5.53 -20.02 -42.00
CA LYS A 88 -6.23 -18.93 -41.32
C LYS A 88 -7.26 -19.44 -40.32
N SER A 89 -7.78 -20.65 -40.53
CA SER A 89 -8.83 -21.23 -39.70
C SER A 89 -8.67 -22.74 -39.51
N VAL A 90 -9.37 -23.28 -38.51
CA VAL A 90 -9.45 -24.73 -38.29
C VAL A 90 -10.13 -25.43 -39.49
N PHE A 91 -11.02 -24.76 -40.22
CA PHE A 91 -11.61 -25.31 -41.44
C PHE A 91 -10.57 -25.47 -42.55
N ASP A 92 -9.70 -24.47 -42.73
CA ASP A 92 -8.60 -24.54 -43.69
C ASP A 92 -7.68 -25.70 -43.33
N TRP A 93 -7.40 -25.92 -42.02
CA TRP A 93 -6.59 -27.03 -41.52
C TRP A 93 -7.19 -28.38 -41.91
N GLU A 94 -8.52 -28.54 -41.88
CA GLU A 94 -9.16 -29.81 -42.20
C GLU A 94 -8.96 -30.24 -43.66
N GLU A 95 -8.79 -29.30 -44.58
CA GLU A 95 -8.58 -29.55 -46.02
C GLU A 95 -7.16 -30.06 -46.34
N TYR A 96 -6.20 -29.93 -45.42
CA TYR A 96 -4.83 -30.44 -45.64
C TYR A 96 -4.75 -31.97 -45.50
N SER A 97 -3.80 -32.58 -46.21
CA SER A 97 -3.59 -34.03 -46.17
C SER A 97 -3.18 -34.54 -44.78
N ILE A 98 -3.50 -35.81 -44.49
CA ILE A 98 -3.15 -36.46 -43.21
C ILE A 98 -1.64 -36.37 -42.95
N ASN A 99 -0.81 -36.67 -43.96
CA ASN A 99 0.65 -36.56 -43.85
C ASN A 99 1.13 -35.15 -43.46
N PHE A 100 0.43 -34.10 -43.90
CA PHE A 100 0.75 -32.73 -43.48
C PHE A 100 0.36 -32.49 -42.03
N LYS A 101 -0.83 -32.97 -41.61
CA LYS A 101 -1.30 -32.84 -40.23
C LYS A 101 -0.39 -33.59 -39.24
N GLU A 102 -0.01 -34.83 -39.57
CA GLU A 102 0.91 -35.67 -38.77
C GLU A 102 2.26 -34.99 -38.52
N LYS A 103 2.81 -34.27 -39.51
CA LYS A 103 4.06 -33.49 -39.36
C LYS A 103 3.97 -32.43 -38.25
N TRP A 104 2.77 -31.88 -38.00
CA TRP A 104 2.58 -30.70 -37.17
C TRP A 104 1.79 -30.95 -35.87
N TYR A 105 1.18 -32.13 -35.68
CA TYR A 105 0.46 -32.46 -34.45
C TYR A 105 1.33 -32.29 -33.21
N ASP A 106 2.53 -32.89 -33.18
CA ASP A 106 3.45 -32.78 -32.04
C ASP A 106 3.82 -31.32 -31.70
N TYR A 107 3.99 -30.49 -32.72
CA TYR A 107 4.27 -29.06 -32.53
C TYR A 107 3.08 -28.35 -31.86
N ILE A 108 1.87 -28.57 -32.39
CA ILE A 108 0.64 -27.94 -31.89
C ILE A 108 0.36 -28.41 -30.46
N ASP A 109 0.43 -29.71 -30.19
CA ASP A 109 0.20 -30.29 -28.86
C ASP A 109 1.22 -29.76 -27.84
N ASN A 110 2.48 -29.60 -28.24
CA ASN A 110 3.49 -28.99 -27.38
C ASN A 110 3.19 -27.52 -27.07
N GLU A 111 2.64 -26.74 -28.00
CA GLU A 111 2.19 -25.37 -27.72
C GLU A 111 1.03 -25.34 -26.71
N PHE A 112 0.07 -26.26 -26.80
CA PHE A 112 -0.98 -26.42 -25.79
C PHE A 112 -0.40 -26.83 -24.42
N ASN A 113 0.57 -27.74 -24.38
CA ASN A 113 1.23 -28.15 -23.14
C ASN A 113 1.95 -26.98 -22.47
N LYS A 114 2.69 -26.15 -23.22
CA LYS A 114 3.35 -24.95 -22.69
C LYS A 114 2.35 -23.92 -22.17
N ARG A 115 1.22 -23.77 -22.86
CA ARG A 115 0.11 -22.89 -22.45
C ARG A 115 -0.54 -23.36 -21.14
N GLU A 116 -0.65 -24.68 -20.93
CA GLU A 116 -1.33 -25.23 -19.75
C GLU A 116 -0.39 -25.36 -18.54
N GLN A 117 0.79 -25.95 -18.73
CA GLN A 117 1.75 -26.31 -17.68
C GLN A 117 2.83 -25.24 -17.45
N GLY A 118 2.92 -24.23 -18.32
CA GLY A 118 4.01 -23.27 -18.34
C GLY A 118 5.25 -23.80 -19.06
N PHE A 119 6.35 -23.06 -18.96
CA PHE A 119 7.55 -23.34 -19.75
C PHE A 119 8.82 -23.06 -18.95
N TRP A 120 9.80 -23.97 -19.07
CA TRP A 120 11.12 -23.84 -18.48
C TRP A 120 12.17 -23.57 -19.56
N PHE A 121 12.93 -22.50 -19.40
CA PHE A 121 14.05 -22.18 -20.27
C PHE A 121 15.28 -21.76 -19.49
N ASN A 122 16.45 -21.82 -20.13
CA ASN A 122 17.69 -21.30 -19.56
C ASN A 122 17.83 -19.82 -19.89
N ASN A 123 17.90 -19.00 -18.85
CA ASN A 123 18.21 -17.58 -18.94
C ASN A 123 19.48 -17.32 -18.15
N LYS A 124 20.55 -16.89 -18.82
CA LYS A 124 21.84 -16.61 -18.18
C LYS A 124 22.36 -17.80 -17.37
N ASN A 125 22.26 -19.02 -17.92
CA ASN A 125 22.60 -20.29 -17.26
C ASN A 125 21.76 -20.65 -16.03
N VAL A 126 20.65 -19.95 -15.78
CA VAL A 126 19.71 -20.27 -14.71
C VAL A 126 18.44 -20.85 -15.34
N ALA A 127 17.95 -21.95 -14.77
CA ALA A 127 16.66 -22.51 -15.17
C ALA A 127 15.54 -21.60 -14.67
N THR A 128 14.80 -21.02 -15.59
CA THR A 128 13.75 -20.03 -15.32
C THR A 128 12.41 -20.58 -15.77
N TYR A 129 11.48 -20.69 -14.82
CA TYR A 129 10.08 -21.02 -15.08
C TYR A 129 9.26 -19.78 -15.41
N ILE A 130 8.40 -19.87 -16.42
CA ILE A 130 7.33 -18.92 -16.69
C ILE A 130 6.00 -19.66 -16.74
N THR A 131 4.94 -19.04 -16.21
CA THR A 131 3.60 -19.65 -16.24
C THR A 131 3.05 -19.72 -17.65
N GLY A 132 2.04 -20.56 -17.89
CA GLY A 132 1.40 -20.68 -19.19
C GLY A 132 0.86 -19.36 -19.73
N THR A 133 0.23 -18.56 -18.88
CA THR A 133 -0.19 -17.18 -19.22
C THR A 133 1.01 -16.32 -19.64
N HIS A 134 2.13 -16.37 -18.93
CA HIS A 134 3.31 -15.58 -19.29
C HIS A 134 3.92 -16.04 -20.62
N TYR A 135 3.95 -17.36 -20.87
CA TYR A 135 4.35 -17.92 -22.15
C TYR A 135 3.45 -17.39 -23.29
N MET A 136 2.13 -17.41 -23.12
CA MET A 136 1.18 -16.86 -24.09
C MET A 136 1.37 -15.36 -24.32
N TYR A 137 1.73 -14.61 -23.28
CA TYR A 137 2.10 -13.21 -23.42
C TYR A 137 3.36 -13.04 -24.27
N LEU A 138 4.44 -13.76 -23.94
CA LEU A 138 5.74 -13.63 -24.60
C LEU A 138 5.77 -14.15 -26.05
N GLN A 139 5.11 -15.28 -26.29
CA GLN A 139 5.19 -15.99 -27.57
C GLN A 139 4.05 -15.59 -28.53
N TRP A 140 2.85 -15.29 -28.02
CA TRP A 140 1.64 -15.21 -28.86
C TRP A 140 0.92 -13.87 -28.80
N SER A 141 1.34 -12.93 -27.95
CA SER A 141 0.70 -11.62 -27.85
C SER A 141 1.48 -10.55 -28.60
N LYS A 142 0.81 -9.86 -29.52
CA LYS A 142 1.37 -8.71 -30.22
C LYS A 142 1.11 -7.43 -29.44
N ILE A 143 2.16 -6.70 -29.10
CA ILE A 143 2.09 -5.40 -28.42
C ILE A 143 2.38 -4.25 -29.39
N ASP A 144 2.24 -3.01 -28.92
CA ASP A 144 2.48 -1.79 -29.69
C ASP A 144 3.91 -1.67 -30.24
N VAL A 145 4.89 -2.20 -29.52
CA VAL A 145 6.31 -2.20 -29.91
C VAL A 145 6.77 -3.50 -30.60
N GLY A 146 5.84 -4.39 -30.98
CA GLY A 146 6.17 -5.66 -31.64
C GLY A 146 5.97 -6.86 -30.72
N GLN A 147 7.02 -7.65 -30.49
CA GLN A 147 7.00 -8.76 -29.55
C GLN A 147 7.46 -8.30 -28.16
N PRO A 148 6.80 -8.75 -27.09
CA PRO A 148 7.25 -8.45 -25.73
C PRO A 148 8.57 -9.15 -25.40
N ASP A 149 9.49 -8.39 -24.80
CA ASP A 149 10.70 -8.93 -24.21
C ASP A 149 10.41 -9.59 -22.85
N PHE A 150 11.17 -10.63 -22.50
CA PHE A 150 11.14 -11.21 -21.16
C PHE A 150 11.59 -10.17 -20.13
N ARG A 151 10.84 -10.07 -19.02
CA ARG A 151 11.18 -9.23 -17.85
C ARG A 151 10.94 -9.99 -16.57
N GLU A 152 11.88 -9.94 -15.65
CA GLU A 152 11.75 -10.61 -14.36
C GLU A 152 10.58 -10.07 -13.53
N SER A 153 10.30 -8.76 -13.61
CA SER A 153 9.11 -8.15 -13.01
C SER A 153 7.81 -8.79 -13.50
N ASN A 154 7.71 -9.03 -14.81
CA ASN A 154 6.52 -9.63 -15.42
C ASN A 154 6.39 -11.09 -15.04
N ARG A 155 7.52 -11.81 -14.94
CA ARG A 155 7.54 -13.19 -14.43
C ARG A 155 6.96 -13.27 -13.01
N LEU A 156 7.42 -12.41 -12.10
CA LEU A 156 6.92 -12.38 -10.72
C LEU A 156 5.43 -12.01 -10.66
N PHE A 157 5.00 -11.04 -11.45
CA PHE A 157 3.58 -10.71 -11.61
C PHE A 157 2.75 -11.92 -12.05
N TYR A 158 3.18 -12.64 -13.08
CA TYR A 158 2.41 -13.77 -13.60
C TYR A 158 2.44 -15.00 -12.70
N ILE A 159 3.51 -15.20 -11.92
CA ILE A 159 3.56 -16.21 -10.85
C ILE A 159 2.54 -15.85 -9.75
N PHE A 160 2.52 -14.60 -9.30
CA PHE A 160 1.55 -14.12 -8.32
C PHE A 160 0.11 -14.25 -8.81
N TRP A 161 -0.13 -13.89 -10.08
CA TRP A 161 -1.44 -14.03 -10.72
C TRP A 161 -1.89 -15.50 -10.82
N GLU A 162 -0.99 -16.41 -11.20
CA GLU A 162 -1.30 -17.84 -11.24
C GLU A 162 -1.67 -18.37 -9.85
N ALA A 163 -1.00 -17.90 -8.80
CA ALA A 163 -1.38 -18.23 -7.42
C ALA A 163 -2.76 -17.68 -7.05
N CYS A 164 -3.12 -16.47 -7.49
CA CYS A 164 -4.47 -15.92 -7.27
C CYS A 164 -5.55 -16.73 -8.00
N LYS A 165 -5.25 -17.28 -9.19
CA LYS A 165 -6.15 -18.18 -9.90
C LYS A 165 -6.31 -19.51 -9.18
N ALA A 166 -5.21 -20.08 -8.68
CA ALA A 166 -5.17 -21.36 -7.99
C ALA A 166 -5.87 -21.35 -6.62
N ASP A 167 -5.75 -20.27 -5.84
CA ASP A 167 -6.36 -20.16 -4.51
C ASP A 167 -7.87 -19.90 -4.60
N ASP A 168 -8.67 -20.83 -4.09
CA ASP A 168 -10.13 -20.81 -4.11
C ASP A 168 -10.74 -19.77 -3.15
N ARG A 169 -9.95 -19.25 -2.20
CA ARG A 169 -10.34 -18.17 -1.27
C ARG A 169 -10.09 -16.77 -1.86
N CYS A 170 -9.48 -16.69 -3.03
CA CYS A 170 -9.01 -15.45 -3.64
C CYS A 170 -9.91 -15.01 -4.79
N TYR A 171 -10.38 -13.76 -4.78
CA TYR A 171 -11.10 -13.15 -5.90
C TYR A 171 -10.15 -12.63 -6.99
N GLY A 172 -8.84 -12.60 -6.76
CA GLY A 172 -7.85 -12.07 -7.71
C GLY A 172 -6.86 -11.12 -7.04
N MET A 173 -6.28 -10.19 -7.80
CA MET A 173 -5.22 -9.30 -7.29
C MET A 173 -5.55 -7.82 -7.41
N CYS A 174 -4.99 -7.05 -6.47
CA CYS A 174 -4.95 -5.60 -6.45
C CYS A 174 -3.50 -5.14 -6.65
N TYR A 175 -3.13 -4.81 -7.89
CA TYR A 175 -1.76 -4.47 -8.27
C TYR A 175 -1.52 -2.95 -8.21
N LEU A 176 -0.72 -2.52 -7.24
CA LEU A 176 -0.19 -1.16 -7.17
C LEU A 176 1.01 -1.06 -8.12
N LYS A 177 0.74 -0.56 -9.33
CA LYS A 177 1.72 -0.54 -10.42
C LYS A 177 2.45 0.79 -10.50
N ASN A 178 3.68 0.77 -11.00
CA ASN A 178 4.35 1.96 -11.51
C ASN A 178 3.83 2.33 -12.91
N ARG A 179 4.07 3.58 -13.31
CA ARG A 179 3.73 4.10 -14.64
C ARG A 179 4.52 3.34 -15.71
N ARG A 180 3.87 3.08 -16.86
CA ARG A 180 4.43 2.31 -18.00
C ARG A 180 4.83 0.86 -17.69
N SER A 181 4.28 0.23 -16.66
CA SER A 181 4.51 -1.19 -16.33
C SER A 181 4.07 -2.22 -17.39
N GLY A 182 3.28 -1.83 -18.38
CA GLY A 182 2.73 -2.75 -19.40
C GLY A 182 1.43 -3.47 -18.98
N PHE A 183 0.90 -3.18 -17.79
CA PHE A 183 -0.28 -3.87 -17.22
C PHE A 183 -1.47 -4.01 -18.18
N SER A 184 -1.84 -2.96 -18.92
CA SER A 184 -2.98 -3.03 -19.83
C SER A 184 -2.78 -4.06 -20.97
N PHE A 185 -1.55 -4.29 -21.45
CA PHE A 185 -1.29 -5.35 -22.42
C PHE A 185 -1.27 -6.73 -21.74
N MET A 186 -0.68 -6.82 -20.54
CA MET A 186 -0.61 -8.07 -19.78
C MET A 186 -2.00 -8.61 -19.42
N SER A 187 -2.91 -7.72 -19.02
CA SER A 187 -4.29 -8.08 -18.67
C SER A 187 -5.15 -8.34 -19.90
N SER A 188 -4.99 -7.59 -20.99
CA SER A 188 -5.65 -7.91 -22.27
C SER A 188 -5.21 -9.27 -22.81
N ALA A 189 -3.93 -9.62 -22.71
CA ALA A 189 -3.42 -10.92 -23.12
C ALA A 189 -4.02 -12.06 -22.29
N GLU A 190 -4.14 -11.87 -20.97
CA GLU A 190 -4.80 -12.88 -20.12
C GLU A 190 -6.29 -13.01 -20.42
N SER A 191 -7.01 -11.92 -20.70
CA SER A 191 -8.42 -11.99 -21.12
C SER A 191 -8.58 -12.85 -22.36
N VAL A 192 -7.76 -12.64 -23.40
CA VAL A 192 -7.82 -13.44 -24.63
C VAL A 192 -7.40 -14.88 -24.36
N ASN A 193 -6.32 -15.09 -23.60
CA ASN A 193 -5.84 -16.42 -23.24
C ASN A 193 -6.92 -17.24 -22.52
N LEU A 194 -7.59 -16.70 -21.51
CA LEU A 194 -8.62 -17.44 -20.79
C LEU A 194 -9.91 -17.59 -21.61
N ALA A 195 -10.31 -16.56 -22.35
CA ALA A 195 -11.55 -16.60 -23.14
C ALA A 195 -11.49 -17.63 -24.29
N THR A 196 -10.31 -17.87 -24.85
CA THR A 196 -10.14 -18.84 -25.95
C THR A 196 -10.09 -20.30 -25.51
N ILE A 197 -10.17 -20.59 -24.19
CA ILE A 197 -10.24 -21.95 -23.62
C ILE A 197 -11.43 -22.15 -22.66
N SER A 198 -12.25 -21.12 -22.47
CA SER A 198 -13.41 -21.18 -21.58
C SER A 198 -14.68 -21.34 -22.40
N THR A 199 -15.57 -22.23 -22.00
CA THR A 199 -16.92 -22.38 -22.57
C THR A 199 -17.95 -21.65 -21.70
N ASP A 200 -18.99 -21.08 -22.30
CA ASP A 200 -20.12 -20.38 -21.64
C ASP A 200 -19.65 -19.39 -20.56
N SER A 201 -18.74 -18.50 -20.95
CA SER A 201 -18.04 -17.61 -20.02
C SER A 201 -18.04 -16.16 -20.49
N ARG A 202 -18.08 -15.22 -19.55
CA ARG A 202 -18.03 -13.78 -19.83
C ARG A 202 -16.81 -13.12 -19.22
N PHE A 203 -16.19 -12.24 -19.98
CA PHE A 203 -14.97 -11.52 -19.61
C PHE A 203 -15.23 -10.02 -19.71
N GLY A 204 -15.18 -9.32 -18.57
CA GLY A 204 -15.50 -7.90 -18.50
C GLY A 204 -14.26 -7.01 -18.38
N ILE A 205 -14.35 -5.78 -18.91
CA ILE A 205 -13.29 -4.77 -18.83
C ILE A 205 -13.86 -3.46 -18.31
N LEU A 206 -13.21 -2.93 -17.26
CA LEU A 206 -13.40 -1.58 -16.73
C LEU A 206 -12.08 -0.82 -16.72
N SER A 207 -12.17 0.50 -16.82
CA SER A 207 -11.02 1.40 -16.70
C SER A 207 -11.38 2.65 -15.89
N LYS A 208 -10.51 3.67 -15.85
CA LYS A 208 -10.82 4.99 -15.26
C LYS A 208 -11.99 5.70 -15.96
N SER A 209 -12.23 5.40 -17.24
CA SER A 209 -13.39 5.87 -18.00
C SER A 209 -13.85 4.80 -19.00
N GLY A 210 -15.10 4.91 -19.47
CA GLY A 210 -15.62 4.06 -20.55
C GLY A 210 -14.80 4.13 -21.85
N PRO A 211 -14.46 5.33 -22.36
CA PRO A 211 -13.57 5.47 -23.52
C PRO A 211 -12.21 4.80 -23.35
N ASP A 212 -11.61 4.84 -22.15
CA ASP A 212 -10.34 4.14 -21.89
C ASP A 212 -10.51 2.62 -21.91
N ALA A 213 -11.61 2.09 -21.34
CA ALA A 213 -11.95 0.67 -21.41
C ALA A 213 -12.18 0.22 -22.86
N LYS A 214 -12.92 1.01 -23.64
CA LYS A 214 -13.10 0.79 -25.08
C LYS A 214 -11.77 0.76 -25.82
N LYS A 215 -10.89 1.73 -25.55
CA LYS A 215 -9.58 1.82 -26.19
C LYS A 215 -8.72 0.60 -25.85
N MET A 216 -8.74 0.15 -24.61
CA MET A 216 -8.08 -1.08 -24.20
C MET A 216 -8.62 -2.30 -24.96
N PHE A 217 -9.94 -2.41 -25.11
CA PHE A 217 -10.57 -3.46 -25.88
C PHE A 217 -10.18 -3.42 -27.37
N THR A 218 -10.35 -2.27 -28.04
CA THR A 218 -10.12 -2.13 -29.48
C THR A 218 -8.65 -2.19 -29.87
N ASP A 219 -7.76 -1.62 -29.05
CA ASP A 219 -6.36 -1.43 -29.43
C ASP A 219 -5.46 -2.56 -28.90
N LYS A 220 -5.95 -3.37 -27.95
CA LYS A 220 -5.17 -4.46 -27.34
C LYS A 220 -5.86 -5.81 -27.46
N VAL A 221 -7.03 -5.98 -26.85
CA VAL A 221 -7.74 -7.28 -26.82
C VAL A 221 -8.01 -7.81 -28.22
N VAL A 222 -8.66 -6.99 -29.06
CA VAL A 222 -9.01 -7.38 -30.43
C VAL A 222 -7.76 -7.72 -31.26
N PRO A 223 -6.71 -6.87 -31.32
CA PRO A 223 -5.48 -7.21 -32.00
C PRO A 223 -4.80 -8.49 -31.49
N ILE A 224 -4.73 -8.70 -30.17
CA ILE A 224 -4.14 -9.92 -29.60
C ILE A 224 -4.91 -11.15 -30.09
N SER A 225 -6.24 -11.16 -29.95
CA SER A 225 -7.08 -12.27 -30.41
C SER A 225 -6.99 -12.54 -31.90
N VAL A 226 -6.90 -11.49 -32.73
CA VAL A 226 -6.86 -11.65 -34.19
C VAL A 226 -5.56 -12.30 -34.65
N ASN A 227 -4.44 -12.05 -33.94
CA ASN A 227 -3.11 -12.54 -34.30
C ASN A 227 -2.76 -13.91 -33.68
N TYR A 228 -3.65 -14.51 -32.89
CA TYR A 228 -3.44 -15.87 -32.40
C TYR A 228 -3.37 -16.87 -33.57
N PRO A 229 -2.53 -17.92 -33.47
CA PRO A 229 -2.53 -19.03 -34.42
C PRO A 229 -3.91 -19.67 -34.55
N PHE A 230 -4.19 -20.27 -35.71
CA PHE A 230 -5.51 -20.87 -35.98
C PHE A 230 -5.91 -21.91 -34.91
N PHE A 231 -4.96 -22.67 -34.36
CA PHE A 231 -5.21 -23.68 -33.32
C PHE A 231 -5.51 -23.08 -31.94
N PHE A 232 -5.16 -21.82 -31.68
CA PHE A 232 -5.56 -21.09 -30.47
C PHE A 232 -6.73 -20.14 -30.69
N LYS A 233 -7.24 -20.05 -31.91
CA LYS A 233 -8.28 -19.11 -32.31
C LYS A 233 -9.60 -19.84 -32.49
N PRO A 234 -10.53 -19.72 -31.54
CA PRO A 234 -11.87 -20.27 -31.68
C PRO A 234 -12.63 -19.60 -32.82
N ILE A 235 -13.77 -20.19 -33.18
CA ILE A 235 -14.71 -19.60 -34.13
C ILE A 235 -15.25 -18.31 -33.54
N GLN A 236 -15.11 -17.22 -34.29
CA GLN A 236 -15.57 -15.89 -33.92
C GLN A 236 -16.84 -15.53 -34.68
N ASP A 237 -17.78 -14.89 -33.99
CA ASP A 237 -19.00 -14.32 -34.55
C ASP A 237 -18.83 -12.83 -34.86
N GLY A 238 -19.56 -12.36 -35.88
CA GLY A 238 -19.57 -10.96 -36.31
C GLY A 238 -18.32 -10.53 -37.07
N MET A 239 -17.86 -9.29 -36.81
CA MET A 239 -16.72 -8.68 -37.49
C MET A 239 -15.39 -9.14 -36.87
N ASP A 240 -14.33 -9.26 -37.68
CA ASP A 240 -12.98 -9.58 -37.20
C ASP A 240 -12.45 -8.57 -36.16
N ARG A 241 -12.88 -7.31 -36.27
CA ARG A 241 -12.45 -6.21 -35.39
C ARG A 241 -13.65 -5.48 -34.79
N PRO A 242 -14.34 -6.09 -33.80
CA PRO A 242 -15.50 -5.47 -33.18
C PRO A 242 -15.09 -4.29 -32.29
N LYS A 243 -16.06 -3.41 -31.97
CA LYS A 243 -15.84 -2.22 -31.13
C LYS A 243 -16.42 -2.34 -29.71
N THR A 244 -17.26 -3.35 -29.47
CA THR A 244 -18.08 -3.47 -28.25
C THR A 244 -17.92 -4.84 -27.58
N GLU A 245 -18.03 -5.91 -28.35
CA GLU A 245 -17.97 -7.29 -27.87
C GLU A 245 -17.19 -8.15 -28.85
N LEU A 246 -16.31 -9.00 -28.33
CA LEU A 246 -15.65 -10.08 -29.06
C LEU A 246 -16.29 -11.40 -28.62
N ALA A 247 -16.93 -12.11 -29.55
CA ALA A 247 -17.70 -13.31 -29.24
C ALA A 247 -17.16 -14.54 -29.96
N TYR A 248 -16.82 -15.58 -29.20
CA TYR A 248 -16.34 -16.87 -29.69
C TYR A 248 -17.48 -17.89 -29.80
N ARG A 249 -18.41 -17.65 -30.72
CA ARG A 249 -19.58 -18.51 -30.98
C ARG A 249 -19.80 -18.71 -32.48
N VAL A 250 -20.66 -19.67 -32.83
CA VAL A 250 -20.94 -19.98 -34.24
C VAL A 250 -21.88 -18.92 -34.84
N PRO A 251 -21.53 -18.28 -35.97
CA PRO A 251 -22.39 -17.29 -36.62
C PRO A 251 -23.73 -17.89 -37.07
N ALA A 252 -24.83 -17.23 -36.76
CA ALA A 252 -26.18 -17.66 -37.15
C ALA A 252 -26.37 -17.80 -38.67
N SER A 253 -25.65 -17.00 -39.48
CA SER A 253 -25.74 -16.98 -40.94
C SER A 253 -25.10 -18.19 -41.64
N LYS A 254 -24.20 -18.92 -40.98
CA LYS A 254 -23.59 -20.15 -41.55
C LYS A 254 -24.57 -21.33 -41.56
N PHE A 255 -25.53 -21.36 -40.63
CA PHE A 255 -26.58 -22.38 -40.59
C PHE A 255 -27.59 -22.26 -41.74
N THR A 256 -27.86 -21.04 -42.24
CA THR A 256 -28.88 -20.81 -43.28
C THR A 256 -28.39 -21.07 -44.70
N ARG A 257 -27.11 -20.79 -45.02
CA ARG A 257 -26.58 -20.95 -46.39
C ARG A 257 -26.28 -22.42 -46.75
N ARG A 258 -25.75 -23.21 -45.81
CA ARG A 258 -25.45 -24.65 -46.03
C ARG A 258 -26.69 -25.54 -46.06
N LYS A 259 -27.81 -25.13 -45.42
CA LYS A 259 -29.09 -25.87 -45.50
C LYS A 259 -29.72 -25.91 -46.89
N LEU A 260 -29.34 -24.98 -47.78
CA LEU A 260 -29.94 -24.84 -49.11
C LEU A 260 -29.17 -25.55 -50.23
N GLU A 261 -27.88 -25.88 -50.05
CA GLU A 261 -26.99 -26.30 -51.15
C GLU A 261 -26.50 -27.76 -51.09
N SER A 262 -26.53 -28.45 -49.93
CA SER A 262 -25.98 -29.82 -49.83
C SER A 262 -26.83 -30.73 -48.93
N ASN A 263 -27.37 -31.82 -49.50
CA ASN A 263 -28.03 -32.93 -48.80
C ASN A 263 -27.06 -33.80 -47.95
N GLU A 264 -25.99 -33.21 -47.42
CA GLU A 264 -25.00 -33.89 -46.56
C GLU A 264 -25.25 -33.54 -45.09
N ALA A 265 -25.01 -34.51 -44.21
CA ALA A 265 -25.09 -34.32 -42.77
C ALA A 265 -24.08 -33.24 -42.33
N ILE A 266 -24.59 -32.08 -41.93
CA ILE A 266 -23.76 -30.96 -41.45
C ILE A 266 -23.07 -31.43 -40.17
N ALA A 267 -21.74 -31.46 -40.16
CA ALA A 267 -20.97 -31.62 -38.93
C ALA A 267 -21.40 -30.53 -37.93
N GLU A 268 -21.85 -30.92 -36.73
CA GLU A 268 -22.20 -29.98 -35.67
C GLU A 268 -20.95 -29.20 -35.27
N ILE A 269 -20.88 -27.94 -35.72
CA ILE A 269 -19.83 -27.02 -35.32
C ILE A 269 -20.23 -26.45 -33.96
N THR A 270 -19.46 -26.71 -32.91
CA THR A 270 -19.69 -26.18 -31.56
C THR A 270 -18.83 -24.92 -31.35
N GLY A 271 -19.44 -23.85 -30.84
CA GLY A 271 -18.73 -22.64 -30.39
C GLY A 271 -18.38 -22.73 -28.91
N LEU A 272 -17.56 -21.79 -28.42
CA LEU A 272 -17.30 -21.68 -26.97
C LEU A 272 -18.43 -20.94 -26.25
N ASP A 273 -19.24 -20.15 -26.94
CA ASP A 273 -20.24 -19.26 -26.33
C ASP A 273 -19.64 -18.32 -25.27
N THR A 274 -18.39 -17.91 -25.50
CA THR A 274 -17.64 -17.02 -24.62
C THR A 274 -17.50 -15.64 -25.21
N THR A 275 -17.62 -14.60 -24.38
CA THR A 275 -17.53 -13.21 -24.81
C THR A 275 -16.53 -12.40 -23.99
N ILE A 276 -15.88 -11.45 -24.64
CA ILE A 276 -15.11 -10.38 -24.01
C ILE A 276 -15.76 -9.05 -24.37
N ASP A 277 -16.14 -8.25 -23.39
CA ASP A 277 -16.75 -6.94 -23.59
C ASP A 277 -16.11 -5.87 -22.70
N TRP A 278 -16.57 -4.64 -22.85
CA TRP A 278 -16.21 -3.53 -21.97
C TRP A 278 -17.47 -2.73 -21.64
N LYS A 279 -17.47 -2.11 -20.46
CA LYS A 279 -18.54 -1.20 -20.03
C LYS A 279 -18.02 0.16 -19.64
N ASN A 280 -18.94 1.14 -19.64
CA ASN A 280 -18.66 2.43 -19.05
C ASN A 280 -18.36 2.30 -17.55
N THR A 281 -17.45 3.11 -17.06
CA THR A 281 -17.12 3.22 -15.63
C THR A 281 -18.33 3.70 -14.83
N GLY A 282 -18.75 2.90 -13.85
CA GLY A 282 -19.90 3.21 -12.99
C GLY A 282 -20.00 2.23 -11.82
N ASP A 283 -20.64 2.68 -10.73
CA ASP A 283 -20.76 1.88 -9.51
C ASP A 283 -21.49 0.54 -9.74
N ASN A 284 -22.50 0.49 -10.62
CA ASN A 284 -23.27 -0.73 -10.91
C ASN A 284 -22.86 -1.42 -12.23
N SER A 285 -21.70 -1.08 -12.79
CA SER A 285 -21.25 -1.72 -14.02
C SER A 285 -21.02 -3.21 -13.81
N TYR A 286 -21.58 -4.03 -14.71
CA TYR A 286 -21.63 -5.50 -14.64
C TYR A 286 -22.55 -6.10 -13.56
N ASP A 287 -23.36 -5.29 -12.87
CA ASP A 287 -24.35 -5.83 -11.93
C ASP A 287 -25.28 -6.86 -12.59
N GLY A 288 -25.56 -7.94 -11.87
CA GLY A 288 -26.37 -9.07 -12.33
C GLY A 288 -25.69 -10.05 -13.31
N GLU A 289 -24.43 -9.84 -13.69
CA GLU A 289 -23.72 -10.75 -14.58
C GLU A 289 -22.90 -11.82 -13.85
N LYS A 290 -22.57 -12.90 -14.57
CA LYS A 290 -21.67 -13.97 -14.11
C LYS A 290 -20.36 -13.86 -14.91
N LEU A 291 -19.32 -13.33 -14.29
CA LEU A 291 -18.02 -13.10 -14.96
C LEU A 291 -17.01 -14.20 -14.60
N LYS A 292 -16.24 -14.65 -15.59
CA LYS A 292 -15.08 -15.52 -15.40
C LYS A 292 -13.82 -14.72 -15.11
N LEU A 293 -13.66 -13.56 -15.73
CA LEU A 293 -12.61 -12.60 -15.45
C LEU A 293 -13.17 -11.17 -15.52
N LEU A 294 -12.82 -10.34 -14.55
CA LEU A 294 -12.96 -8.89 -14.62
C LEU A 294 -11.57 -8.26 -14.67
N VAL A 295 -11.26 -7.55 -15.74
CA VAL A 295 -10.06 -6.70 -15.79
C VAL A 295 -10.43 -5.29 -15.38
N HIS A 296 -9.69 -4.75 -14.43
CA HIS A 296 -9.90 -3.40 -13.94
C HIS A 296 -8.61 -2.59 -14.04
N ASP A 297 -8.49 -1.78 -15.10
CA ASP A 297 -7.34 -0.90 -15.33
C ASP A 297 -7.55 0.48 -14.67
N GLU A 298 -6.47 1.11 -14.21
CA GLU A 298 -6.49 2.47 -13.66
C GLU A 298 -7.55 2.69 -12.54
N SER A 299 -7.80 1.67 -11.72
CA SER A 299 -8.80 1.66 -10.64
C SER A 299 -8.62 2.74 -9.57
N GLY A 300 -7.39 3.18 -9.34
CA GLY A 300 -7.02 4.24 -8.40
C GLY A 300 -7.22 5.66 -8.94
N LYS A 301 -7.84 5.79 -10.12
CA LYS A 301 -8.15 7.07 -10.78
C LYS A 301 -9.65 7.32 -10.92
N TRP A 302 -10.47 6.56 -10.19
CA TRP A 302 -11.92 6.76 -10.16
C TRP A 302 -12.27 7.99 -9.33
N GLU A 303 -12.83 8.99 -10.00
CA GLU A 303 -13.26 10.24 -9.40
C GLU A 303 -14.76 10.23 -9.12
N LYS A 304 -15.17 11.09 -8.17
CA LYS A 304 -16.57 11.26 -7.79
C LYS A 304 -17.43 11.66 -9.00
N PRO A 305 -18.70 11.22 -9.09
CA PRO A 305 -19.46 10.53 -8.04
C PRO A 305 -19.16 9.03 -7.91
N ASN A 306 -18.52 8.42 -8.90
CA ASN A 306 -18.22 6.99 -8.89
C ASN A 306 -17.09 6.67 -7.89
N ASN A 307 -17.11 5.46 -7.34
CA ASN A 307 -16.11 5.01 -6.39
C ASN A 307 -15.76 3.54 -6.62
N ILE A 308 -14.47 3.25 -6.78
CA ILE A 308 -13.95 1.88 -6.91
C ILE A 308 -14.40 0.95 -5.77
N LEU A 309 -14.55 1.46 -4.54
CA LEU A 309 -15.04 0.65 -3.41
C LEU A 309 -16.50 0.24 -3.56
N ASN A 310 -17.34 1.11 -4.13
CA ASN A 310 -18.74 0.79 -4.41
C ASN A 310 -18.82 -0.20 -5.58
N ASN A 311 -18.11 0.07 -6.67
CA ASN A 311 -18.06 -0.85 -7.80
C ASN A 311 -17.52 -2.22 -7.40
N TRP A 312 -16.44 -2.30 -6.61
CA TRP A 312 -15.89 -3.59 -6.19
C TRP A 312 -16.88 -4.39 -5.33
N ARG A 313 -17.71 -3.73 -4.51
CA ARG A 313 -18.77 -4.45 -3.75
C ARG A 313 -19.79 -5.09 -4.67
N VAL A 314 -20.12 -4.46 -5.80
CA VAL A 314 -21.03 -4.99 -6.81
C VAL A 314 -20.32 -6.06 -7.64
N THR A 315 -19.19 -5.74 -8.27
CA THR A 315 -18.48 -6.66 -9.16
C THR A 315 -17.87 -7.86 -8.45
N LYS A 316 -17.60 -7.79 -7.14
CA LYS A 316 -17.22 -8.99 -6.37
C LYS A 316 -18.34 -10.04 -6.37
N THR A 317 -19.62 -9.63 -6.40
CA THR A 317 -20.74 -10.59 -6.43
C THR A 317 -20.86 -11.31 -7.76
N THR A 318 -20.43 -10.70 -8.86
CA THR A 318 -20.46 -11.28 -10.22
C THR A 318 -19.44 -12.41 -10.41
N LEU A 319 -18.47 -12.51 -9.49
CA LEU A 319 -17.37 -13.48 -9.50
C LEU A 319 -17.62 -14.68 -8.56
N ARG A 320 -18.78 -14.78 -7.92
CA ARG A 320 -19.12 -15.87 -7.01
C ARG A 320 -20.52 -16.45 -7.28
N LEU A 321 -20.69 -17.72 -6.93
CA LEU A 321 -21.99 -18.37 -6.84
C LEU A 321 -22.11 -19.03 -5.47
N GLY A 322 -23.02 -18.50 -4.64
CA GLY A 322 -23.08 -18.89 -3.23
C GLY A 322 -21.76 -18.60 -2.52
N GLY A 323 -21.15 -19.64 -1.95
CA GLY A 323 -19.83 -19.58 -1.29
C GLY A 323 -18.64 -19.82 -2.22
N THR A 324 -18.85 -20.20 -3.48
CA THR A 324 -17.78 -20.58 -4.40
C THR A 324 -17.37 -19.40 -5.28
N ILE A 325 -16.09 -19.07 -5.29
CA ILE A 325 -15.51 -18.11 -6.24
C ILE A 325 -15.37 -18.80 -7.61
N ILE A 326 -16.06 -18.28 -8.61
CA ILE A 326 -16.13 -18.87 -9.96
C ILE A 326 -15.34 -18.08 -11.01
N GLY A 327 -15.03 -16.81 -10.71
CA GLY A 327 -14.30 -15.89 -11.56
C GLY A 327 -13.26 -15.10 -10.76
N LYS A 328 -12.35 -14.44 -11.47
CA LYS A 328 -11.26 -13.66 -10.85
C LYS A 328 -11.26 -12.21 -11.33
N CYS A 329 -10.62 -11.33 -10.57
CA CYS A 329 -10.38 -9.94 -10.95
C CYS A 329 -8.88 -9.66 -11.04
N MET A 330 -8.47 -9.12 -12.20
CA MET A 330 -7.14 -8.58 -12.40
C MET A 330 -7.24 -7.06 -12.33
N MET A 331 -7.01 -6.49 -11.13
CA MET A 331 -7.07 -5.05 -10.90
C MET A 331 -5.68 -4.45 -10.83
N GLY A 332 -5.44 -3.32 -11.51
CA GLY A 332 -4.15 -2.65 -11.48
C GLY A 332 -4.22 -1.14 -11.73
N SER A 333 -3.52 -0.36 -10.91
CA SER A 333 -3.50 1.11 -11.03
C SER A 333 -2.23 1.74 -10.46
N THR A 334 -1.80 2.86 -11.05
CA THR A 334 -1.03 3.84 -10.28
C THR A 334 -1.99 4.57 -9.33
N SER A 335 -1.54 5.08 -8.19
CA SER A 335 -2.42 5.95 -7.38
C SER A 335 -2.42 7.36 -7.93
N ASN A 336 -3.59 7.99 -8.02
CA ASN A 336 -3.67 9.45 -8.05
C ASN A 336 -3.42 10.02 -6.64
N ALA A 337 -3.46 11.35 -6.53
CA ALA A 337 -3.64 12.04 -5.24
C ALA A 337 -4.82 11.44 -4.46
N LEU A 338 -4.77 11.54 -3.13
CA LEU A 338 -5.66 10.77 -2.27
C LEU A 338 -7.12 11.25 -2.38
N ASP A 339 -7.31 12.55 -2.61
CA ASP A 339 -8.60 13.19 -2.84
C ASP A 339 -9.21 12.84 -4.22
N LYS A 340 -8.37 12.53 -5.22
CA LYS A 340 -8.75 12.16 -6.60
C LYS A 340 -8.83 10.65 -6.81
N GLY A 341 -9.45 9.95 -5.86
CA GLY A 341 -9.66 8.49 -5.91
C GLY A 341 -8.55 7.65 -5.26
N GLY A 342 -7.36 8.21 -5.03
CA GLY A 342 -6.23 7.51 -4.43
C GLY A 342 -6.52 6.95 -3.04
N SER A 343 -7.30 7.65 -2.21
CA SER A 343 -7.68 7.20 -0.85
C SER A 343 -8.53 5.93 -0.87
N ASN A 344 -9.47 5.83 -1.82
CA ASN A 344 -10.32 4.66 -1.98
C ASN A 344 -9.51 3.43 -2.43
N PHE A 345 -8.57 3.64 -3.36
CA PHE A 345 -7.67 2.59 -3.82
C PHE A 345 -6.63 2.19 -2.76
N LYS A 346 -6.06 3.15 -2.01
CA LYS A 346 -5.21 2.90 -0.84
C LYS A 346 -5.91 1.95 0.13
N LYS A 347 -7.16 2.26 0.46
CA LYS A 347 -7.98 1.41 1.32
C LYS A 347 -8.18 0.01 0.73
N LEU A 348 -8.58 -0.09 -0.54
CA LEU A 348 -8.79 -1.38 -1.20
C LEU A 348 -7.51 -2.22 -1.24
N TYR A 349 -6.36 -1.59 -1.50
CA TYR A 349 -5.04 -2.22 -1.52
C TYR A 349 -4.68 -2.80 -0.14
N TYR A 350 -4.75 -2.02 0.94
CA TYR A 350 -4.44 -2.55 2.29
C TYR A 350 -5.48 -3.54 2.80
N ASP A 351 -6.77 -3.40 2.43
CA ASP A 351 -7.80 -4.41 2.70
C ASP A 351 -7.53 -5.74 1.95
N SER A 352 -6.57 -5.75 1.02
CA SER A 352 -6.11 -6.93 0.26
C SER A 352 -4.87 -7.62 0.85
N ASN A 353 -4.40 -7.18 2.03
CA ASN A 353 -3.26 -7.81 2.70
C ASN A 353 -3.58 -9.24 3.13
N VAL A 354 -2.75 -10.20 2.69
CA VAL A 354 -2.92 -11.64 2.92
C VAL A 354 -2.72 -12.07 4.38
N GLU A 355 -2.12 -11.22 5.21
CA GLU A 355 -1.97 -11.46 6.66
C GLU A 355 -3.27 -11.16 7.42
N GLU A 356 -4.18 -10.37 6.84
CA GLU A 356 -5.46 -9.99 7.45
C GLU A 356 -6.62 -10.72 6.77
N ARG A 357 -7.00 -11.88 7.34
CA ARG A 357 -8.09 -12.71 6.81
C ARG A 357 -9.26 -12.82 7.78
N ASN A 358 -10.46 -12.99 7.22
CA ASN A 358 -11.64 -13.37 7.98
C ASN A 358 -11.64 -14.88 8.30
N ALA A 359 -12.64 -15.34 9.04
CA ALA A 359 -12.78 -16.75 9.43
C ALA A 359 -12.98 -17.71 8.23
N ASN A 360 -13.35 -17.19 7.05
CA ASN A 360 -13.47 -17.96 5.81
C ASN A 360 -12.14 -18.00 5.03
N GLY A 361 -11.05 -17.43 5.58
CA GLY A 361 -9.76 -17.36 4.93
C GLY A 361 -9.66 -16.32 3.81
N GLU A 362 -10.66 -15.45 3.61
CA GLU A 362 -10.60 -14.36 2.62
C GLU A 362 -10.00 -13.10 3.23
N THR A 363 -9.26 -12.31 2.44
CA THR A 363 -8.88 -10.95 2.84
C THR A 363 -10.12 -10.05 2.94
N ARG A 364 -10.00 -8.89 3.58
CA ARG A 364 -11.13 -7.95 3.76
C ARG A 364 -11.75 -7.52 2.42
N SER A 365 -10.92 -7.31 1.40
CA SER A 365 -11.37 -7.02 0.04
C SER A 365 -11.75 -8.29 -0.72
N GLY A 366 -11.16 -9.44 -0.39
CA GLY A 366 -11.16 -10.68 -1.17
C GLY A 366 -10.06 -10.75 -2.23
N LEU A 367 -9.33 -9.66 -2.49
CA LEU A 367 -8.20 -9.60 -3.40
C LEU A 367 -6.88 -9.77 -2.64
N TYR A 368 -5.79 -10.10 -3.34
CA TYR A 368 -4.43 -10.09 -2.80
C TYR A 368 -3.64 -8.88 -3.31
N SER A 369 -2.99 -8.15 -2.41
CA SER A 369 -2.18 -6.97 -2.76
C SER A 369 -0.84 -7.36 -3.37
N LEU A 370 -0.49 -6.73 -4.49
CA LEU A 370 0.83 -6.82 -5.11
C LEU A 370 1.41 -5.43 -5.32
N PHE A 371 2.64 -5.21 -4.89
CA PHE A 371 3.43 -4.04 -5.25
C PHE A 371 4.79 -4.49 -5.78
N ILE A 372 5.12 -4.02 -6.98
CA ILE A 372 6.43 -4.22 -7.62
C ILE A 372 7.08 -2.83 -7.71
N PRO A 373 8.19 -2.59 -6.97
CA PRO A 373 8.90 -1.33 -7.01
C PRO A 373 9.38 -0.98 -8.42
N MET A 374 9.42 0.31 -8.74
CA MET A 374 9.73 0.78 -10.09
C MET A 374 11.08 0.28 -10.61
N GLU A 375 12.08 0.07 -9.75
CA GLU A 375 13.42 -0.38 -10.11
C GLU A 375 13.46 -1.76 -10.78
N TRP A 376 12.38 -2.54 -10.65
CA TRP A 376 12.25 -3.84 -11.29
C TRP A 376 11.80 -3.79 -12.74
N ASN A 377 11.14 -2.70 -13.14
CA ASN A 377 10.46 -2.61 -14.44
C ASN A 377 10.61 -1.24 -15.11
N TYR A 378 11.70 -0.52 -14.83
CA TYR A 378 11.97 0.77 -15.47
C TYR A 378 12.62 0.58 -16.83
N GLU A 379 11.95 1.08 -17.86
CA GLU A 379 12.40 0.97 -19.25
C GLU A 379 13.79 1.60 -19.44
N GLY A 380 14.67 0.92 -20.18
CA GLY A 380 16.04 1.36 -20.41
C GLY A 380 17.06 0.95 -19.35
N TYR A 381 16.63 0.39 -18.22
CA TYR A 381 17.51 -0.16 -17.17
C TYR A 381 17.28 -1.66 -16.91
N ILE A 382 16.74 -2.35 -17.90
CA ILE A 382 16.62 -3.81 -17.93
C ILE A 382 17.67 -4.32 -18.91
N ASP A 383 18.45 -5.32 -18.51
CA ASP A 383 19.48 -5.90 -19.36
C ASP A 383 18.90 -6.85 -20.42
N SER A 384 19.75 -7.34 -21.32
CA SER A 384 19.38 -8.24 -22.40
C SER A 384 18.81 -9.60 -21.95
N TYR A 385 18.93 -9.95 -20.67
CA TYR A 385 18.36 -11.15 -20.07
C TYR A 385 17.02 -10.87 -19.38
N GLY A 386 16.49 -9.64 -19.48
CA GLY A 386 15.26 -9.24 -18.80
C GLY A 386 15.43 -8.97 -17.30
N LEU A 387 16.67 -8.80 -16.83
CA LEU A 387 16.98 -8.56 -15.42
C LEU A 387 17.20 -7.05 -15.17
N PRO A 388 16.63 -6.48 -14.09
CA PRO A 388 16.88 -5.09 -13.73
C PRO A 388 18.35 -4.84 -13.37
N VAL A 389 18.87 -3.70 -13.81
CA VAL A 389 20.20 -3.18 -13.45
C VAL A 389 20.04 -2.17 -12.31
N PHE A 390 20.05 -2.68 -11.08
CA PHE A 390 19.78 -1.88 -9.88
C PHE A 390 20.83 -0.79 -9.63
N GLU A 391 22.10 -1.20 -9.60
CA GLU A 391 23.26 -0.35 -9.31
C GLU A 391 24.11 -0.15 -10.56
N ASP A 392 24.99 0.85 -10.50
CA ASP A 392 25.95 1.14 -11.55
C ASP A 392 26.74 -0.12 -11.93
N PRO A 393 26.67 -0.55 -13.20
CA PRO A 393 27.23 -1.81 -13.61
C PRO A 393 28.77 -1.76 -13.64
N LYS A 394 29.43 -2.57 -12.80
CA LYS A 394 30.90 -2.72 -12.79
C LYS A 394 31.47 -3.34 -14.08
N LYS A 395 30.62 -4.02 -14.85
CA LYS A 395 30.94 -4.64 -16.14
C LYS A 395 29.87 -4.22 -17.13
N ASP A 396 30.22 -4.12 -18.40
CA ASP A 396 29.28 -3.69 -19.44
C ASP A 396 28.00 -4.53 -19.44
N ARG A 397 26.88 -3.81 -19.34
CA ARG A 397 25.52 -4.34 -19.44
C ARG A 397 24.85 -3.65 -20.62
N PHE A 398 24.09 -4.41 -21.38
CA PHE A 398 23.37 -3.92 -22.55
C PHE A 398 21.88 -4.20 -22.40
N SER A 399 21.04 -3.28 -22.87
CA SER A 399 19.60 -3.49 -22.97
C SER A 399 19.27 -4.54 -24.05
N PRO A 400 18.02 -5.02 -24.13
CA PRO A 400 17.58 -5.91 -25.21
C PRO A 400 17.86 -5.35 -26.63
N GLN A 401 17.83 -4.03 -26.78
CA GLN A 401 18.11 -3.30 -28.03
C GLN A 401 19.61 -3.04 -28.26
N GLY A 402 20.50 -3.59 -27.42
CA GLY A 402 21.96 -3.43 -27.55
C GLY A 402 22.52 -2.10 -27.04
N LYS A 403 21.72 -1.27 -26.35
CA LYS A 403 22.20 0.00 -25.79
C LYS A 403 22.95 -0.26 -24.48
N ARG A 404 24.15 0.30 -24.33
CA ARG A 404 24.93 0.19 -23.09
C ARG A 404 24.24 0.94 -21.94
N ILE A 405 24.06 0.27 -20.81
CA ILE A 405 23.55 0.82 -19.56
C ILE A 405 24.76 1.28 -18.74
N ARG A 406 24.87 2.59 -18.47
CA ARG A 406 26.03 3.20 -17.78
C ARG A 406 25.78 3.47 -16.31
N ILE A 407 24.55 3.86 -15.98
CA ILE A 407 24.09 4.13 -14.63
C ILE A 407 23.02 3.10 -14.26
N GLY A 408 22.98 2.71 -13.00
CA GLY A 408 21.93 1.87 -12.44
C GLY A 408 20.62 2.65 -12.32
N VAL A 409 19.52 1.91 -12.27
CA VAL A 409 18.18 2.49 -12.18
C VAL A 409 17.98 3.28 -10.88
N ILE A 410 18.60 2.86 -9.77
CA ILE A 410 18.47 3.53 -8.48
C ILE A 410 19.16 4.89 -8.52
N GLU A 411 20.37 4.94 -9.07
CA GLU A 411 21.13 6.18 -9.24
C GLU A 411 20.40 7.12 -10.20
N TYR A 412 19.89 6.61 -11.32
CA TYR A 412 19.08 7.40 -12.25
C TYR A 412 17.85 8.01 -11.56
N TRP A 413 17.10 7.21 -10.81
CA TRP A 413 15.92 7.68 -10.10
C TRP A 413 16.29 8.70 -9.02
N GLN A 414 17.41 8.52 -8.31
CA GLN A 414 17.87 9.48 -7.31
C GLN A 414 18.25 10.82 -7.94
N ASN A 415 18.86 10.81 -9.13
CA ASN A 415 19.15 12.02 -9.88
C ASN A 415 17.87 12.78 -10.29
N GLU A 416 16.81 12.08 -10.69
CA GLU A 416 15.50 12.70 -10.98
C GLU A 416 14.88 13.30 -9.72
N VAL A 417 14.93 12.58 -8.59
CA VAL A 417 14.49 13.08 -7.27
C VAL A 417 15.25 14.34 -6.88
N ASP A 418 16.58 14.33 -7.01
CA ASP A 418 17.45 15.45 -6.66
C ASP A 418 17.18 16.67 -7.54
N GLY A 419 16.89 16.46 -8.82
CA GLY A 419 16.47 17.50 -9.75
C GLY A 419 15.13 18.16 -9.38
N LEU A 420 14.21 17.39 -8.77
CA LEU A 420 12.88 17.84 -8.37
C LEU A 420 12.81 18.38 -6.94
N LYS A 421 13.89 18.39 -6.15
CA LYS A 421 13.89 18.89 -4.76
C LYS A 421 13.34 20.32 -4.59
N LYS A 422 13.46 21.15 -5.62
CA LYS A 422 12.93 22.53 -5.63
C LYS A 422 11.47 22.63 -6.11
N ASP A 423 10.92 21.57 -6.70
CA ASP A 423 9.54 21.46 -7.16
C ASP A 423 8.83 20.30 -6.44
N GLN A 424 8.23 20.62 -5.29
CA GLN A 424 7.63 19.63 -4.40
C GLN A 424 6.38 18.95 -4.99
N ASP A 425 5.60 19.68 -5.79
CA ASP A 425 4.45 19.10 -6.49
C ASP A 425 4.92 18.11 -7.57
N GLY A 426 5.93 18.51 -8.36
CA GLY A 426 6.57 17.65 -9.34
C GLY A 426 7.22 16.41 -8.70
N LEU A 427 7.88 16.58 -7.56
CA LEU A 427 8.52 15.50 -6.81
C LEU A 427 7.50 14.48 -6.28
N ASN A 428 6.40 14.93 -5.68
CA ASN A 428 5.35 14.03 -5.18
C ASN A 428 4.63 13.29 -6.32
N GLU A 429 4.42 13.94 -7.45
CA GLU A 429 3.91 13.27 -8.65
C GLU A 429 4.90 12.24 -9.20
N PHE A 430 6.20 12.56 -9.24
CA PHE A 430 7.24 11.62 -9.66
C PHE A 430 7.26 10.38 -8.75
N TYR A 431 7.18 10.55 -7.43
CA TYR A 431 7.09 9.44 -6.48
C TYR A 431 5.86 8.55 -6.71
N ARG A 432 4.69 9.14 -7.00
CA ARG A 432 3.48 8.36 -7.33
C ARG A 432 3.61 7.58 -8.63
N GLN A 433 4.28 8.18 -9.63
CA GLN A 433 4.47 7.55 -10.94
C GLN A 433 5.52 6.45 -10.92
N PHE A 434 6.61 6.66 -10.18
CA PHE A 434 7.75 5.77 -10.08
C PHE A 434 8.09 5.45 -8.62
N PRO A 435 7.18 4.76 -7.92
CA PRO A 435 7.33 4.44 -6.52
C PRO A 435 8.35 3.33 -6.29
N ARG A 436 9.18 3.50 -5.27
CA ARG A 436 10.07 2.45 -4.72
C ARG A 436 9.46 1.76 -3.49
N THR A 437 8.56 2.47 -2.80
CA THR A 437 7.79 1.98 -1.65
C THR A 437 6.30 2.24 -1.86
N GLU A 438 5.44 1.54 -1.11
CA GLU A 438 3.98 1.75 -1.17
C GLU A 438 3.62 3.19 -0.74
N GLN A 439 4.40 3.78 0.17
CA GLN A 439 4.21 5.13 0.66
C GLN A 439 4.52 6.17 -0.42
N HIS A 440 5.56 5.96 -1.24
CA HIS A 440 5.79 6.78 -2.45
C HIS A 440 4.56 6.76 -3.35
N ALA A 441 3.97 5.58 -3.55
CA ALA A 441 2.82 5.41 -4.41
C ALA A 441 1.57 6.13 -3.89
N PHE A 442 1.41 6.27 -2.56
CA PHE A 442 0.24 6.88 -1.93
C PHE A 442 0.48 8.30 -1.36
N ARG A 443 1.48 9.03 -1.86
CA ARG A 443 1.72 10.43 -1.48
C ARG A 443 0.62 11.35 -1.98
N ASP A 444 0.33 12.39 -1.21
CA ASP A 444 -0.67 13.41 -1.56
C ASP A 444 -0.09 14.61 -2.32
N GLU A 445 -0.94 15.47 -2.87
CA GLU A 445 -0.54 16.77 -3.45
C GLU A 445 -0.29 17.81 -2.34
N ALA A 446 0.64 18.76 -2.56
CA ALA A 446 1.01 19.71 -1.51
C ALA A 446 -0.12 20.70 -1.16
N LYS A 447 -1.05 20.93 -2.10
CA LYS A 447 -2.00 22.05 -2.10
C LYS A 447 -3.11 21.99 -1.05
N GLN A 448 -3.28 20.88 -0.32
CA GLN A 448 -4.40 20.71 0.62
C GLN A 448 -3.98 20.64 2.10
N SER A 449 -2.68 20.67 2.42
CA SER A 449 -2.23 20.51 3.80
C SER A 449 -1.95 21.86 4.47
N LEU A 450 -2.34 21.98 5.74
CA LEU A 450 -2.01 23.13 6.58
C LEU A 450 -0.50 23.18 6.91
N PHE A 451 0.17 22.03 6.91
CA PHE A 451 1.55 21.89 7.37
C PHE A 451 2.53 21.66 6.21
N ASN A 452 3.81 21.87 6.49
CA ASN A 452 4.90 21.67 5.54
C ASN A 452 5.08 20.18 5.20
N LEU A 453 4.40 19.75 4.13
CA LEU A 453 4.43 18.38 3.64
C LEU A 453 5.81 17.89 3.25
N THR A 454 6.68 18.79 2.78
CA THR A 454 8.06 18.46 2.41
C THR A 454 8.79 17.85 3.60
N LYS A 455 8.81 18.56 4.74
CA LYS A 455 9.48 18.10 5.96
C LYS A 455 8.87 16.80 6.49
N ILE A 456 7.54 16.69 6.45
CA ILE A 456 6.84 15.47 6.87
C ILE A 456 7.25 14.28 5.99
N TYR A 457 7.24 14.43 4.66
CA TYR A 457 7.59 13.34 3.75
C TYR A 457 9.08 13.00 3.81
N GLU A 458 9.97 13.99 3.92
CA GLU A 458 11.40 13.76 4.17
C GLU A 458 11.62 12.90 5.42
N GLN A 459 10.89 13.19 6.50
CA GLN A 459 10.95 12.40 7.72
C GLN A 459 10.39 10.99 7.53
N ILE A 460 9.27 10.85 6.81
CA ILE A 460 8.69 9.53 6.48
C ILE A 460 9.71 8.70 5.71
N ASP A 461 10.35 9.27 4.69
CA ASP A 461 11.36 8.58 3.88
C ASP A 461 12.55 8.15 4.72
N TYR A 462 13.08 9.04 5.55
CA TYR A 462 14.17 8.74 6.47
C TYR A 462 13.82 7.58 7.43
N ASN A 463 12.62 7.61 8.00
CA ASN A 463 12.12 6.56 8.89
C ASN A 463 12.00 5.20 8.18
N GLN A 464 11.80 5.17 6.85
CA GLN A 464 11.79 3.93 6.07
C GLN A 464 13.18 3.39 5.80
N ASP A 465 14.10 4.27 5.40
CA ASP A 465 15.48 3.89 5.08
C ASP A 465 16.21 3.38 6.33
N VAL A 466 16.02 4.06 7.47
CA VAL A 466 16.55 3.66 8.77
C VAL A 466 15.61 2.65 9.42
N ARG A 467 15.53 1.42 8.90
CA ARG A 467 14.77 0.26 9.43
C ARG A 467 14.10 0.52 10.80
N ASN A 468 12.94 1.17 10.75
CA ASN A 468 12.30 1.84 11.90
C ASN A 468 12.02 0.90 13.09
N GLU A 469 11.93 -0.41 12.82
CA GLU A 469 11.77 -1.48 13.82
C GLU A 469 12.84 -1.48 14.92
N SER A 470 14.03 -0.93 14.64
CA SER A 470 15.10 -0.81 15.64
C SER A 470 14.92 0.34 16.63
N LEU A 471 14.09 1.34 16.31
CA LEU A 471 13.94 2.59 17.08
C LEU A 471 12.60 2.69 17.83
N VAL A 472 11.58 1.95 17.40
CA VAL A 472 10.25 1.97 18.03
C VAL A 472 9.95 0.63 18.71
N THR A 473 9.74 0.66 20.02
CA THR A 473 9.33 -0.51 20.81
C THR A 473 7.82 -0.51 21.04
N LYS A 474 7.15 -1.60 20.63
CA LYS A 474 5.73 -1.83 20.92
C LYS A 474 5.54 -2.55 22.25
N GLY A 475 4.62 -2.09 23.10
CA GLY A 475 4.40 -2.69 24.42
C GLY A 475 3.17 -2.19 25.17
N SER A 476 3.12 -2.55 26.46
CA SER A 476 2.03 -2.20 27.38
C SER A 476 2.60 -1.78 28.74
N PHE A 477 1.92 -0.84 29.40
CA PHE A 477 2.17 -0.52 30.81
C PHE A 477 1.31 -1.41 31.71
N GLN A 478 1.86 -1.84 32.84
CA GLN A 478 1.17 -2.65 33.83
C GLN A 478 1.57 -2.24 35.24
N TRP A 479 0.62 -2.23 36.17
CA TRP A 479 0.91 -2.10 37.59
C TRP A 479 1.72 -3.30 38.08
N GLN A 480 2.71 -3.05 38.93
CA GLN A 480 3.58 -4.07 39.49
C GLN A 480 2.74 -5.08 40.28
N ASN A 481 2.93 -6.37 39.95
CA ASN A 481 2.17 -7.49 40.52
C ASN A 481 0.63 -7.36 40.34
N GLY A 482 0.16 -6.54 39.39
CA GLY A 482 -1.27 -6.29 39.19
C GLY A 482 -1.94 -5.47 40.31
N ILE A 483 -1.16 -4.91 41.24
CA ILE A 483 -1.69 -4.14 42.37
C ILE A 483 -1.91 -2.70 41.90
N GLN A 484 -3.16 -2.28 41.79
CA GLN A 484 -3.52 -0.92 41.37
C GLN A 484 -2.80 0.15 42.21
N ASP A 485 -2.38 1.23 41.56
CA ASP A 485 -1.69 2.38 42.17
C ASP A 485 -0.31 2.05 42.79
N SER A 486 0.28 0.91 42.46
CA SER A 486 1.68 0.54 42.78
C SER A 486 2.69 1.16 41.80
N SER A 487 3.92 0.65 41.71
CA SER A 487 4.83 1.08 40.64
C SER A 487 4.36 0.52 39.30
N VAL A 488 4.64 1.22 38.19
CA VAL A 488 4.29 0.78 36.84
C VAL A 488 5.54 0.22 36.16
N LEU A 489 5.34 -0.82 35.36
CA LEU A 489 6.36 -1.43 34.50
C LEU A 489 5.95 -1.32 33.03
N PHE A 490 6.91 -1.06 32.14
CA PHE A 490 6.71 -1.19 30.71
C PHE A 490 7.18 -2.56 30.23
N VAL A 491 6.30 -3.30 29.56
CA VAL A 491 6.59 -4.65 29.05
C VAL A 491 6.48 -4.65 27.52
N PRO A 492 7.60 -4.80 26.78
CA PRO A 492 7.57 -4.96 25.34
C PRO A 492 6.76 -6.20 24.94
N ASN A 493 5.78 -6.02 24.06
CA ASN A 493 4.95 -7.11 23.57
C ASN A 493 4.28 -6.75 22.24
N LYS A 494 4.12 -7.73 21.35
CA LYS A 494 3.59 -7.51 19.98
C LYS A 494 2.13 -7.04 19.96
N ASN A 495 1.36 -7.38 20.99
CA ASN A 495 -0.06 -7.03 21.13
C ASN A 495 -0.28 -5.70 21.86
N GLY A 496 0.82 -4.97 22.14
CA GLY A 496 0.80 -3.73 22.89
C GLY A 496 0.05 -2.63 22.15
N ARG A 497 -0.48 -1.67 22.89
CA ARG A 497 -1.16 -0.49 22.31
C ARG A 497 -0.28 0.77 22.30
N PHE A 498 0.89 0.70 22.94
CA PHE A 498 1.85 1.78 23.00
C PHE A 498 3.01 1.54 22.04
N LEU A 499 3.39 2.59 21.32
CA LEU A 499 4.66 2.70 20.64
C LEU A 499 5.54 3.66 21.44
N VAL A 500 6.75 3.22 21.79
CA VAL A 500 7.69 3.96 22.63
C VAL A 500 9.04 4.05 21.93
N THR A 501 9.62 5.24 21.86
CA THR A 501 10.95 5.51 21.29
C THR A 501 11.99 5.84 22.35
N TRP A 502 11.55 6.16 23.58
CA TRP A 502 12.44 6.44 24.70
C TRP A 502 11.82 5.98 26.03
N VAL A 503 12.65 5.35 26.86
CA VAL A 503 12.30 4.95 28.23
C VAL A 503 13.22 5.72 29.20
N PRO A 504 12.68 6.42 30.21
CA PRO A 504 13.49 7.16 31.17
C PRO A 504 14.41 6.24 31.99
N PRO A 505 15.55 6.75 32.47
CA PRO A 505 16.35 6.08 33.50
C PRO A 505 15.52 5.73 34.74
N ILE A 506 15.95 4.69 35.47
CA ILE A 506 15.20 4.12 36.61
C ILE A 506 14.92 5.19 37.68
N GLU A 507 15.83 6.13 37.90
CA GLU A 507 15.70 7.23 38.85
C GLU A 507 14.57 8.23 38.52
N LEU A 508 14.16 8.31 37.25
CA LEU A 508 13.04 9.14 36.80
C LEU A 508 11.75 8.33 36.67
N GLN A 509 11.80 7.00 36.62
CA GLN A 509 10.60 6.17 36.52
C GLN A 509 9.76 6.24 37.80
N ASN A 510 8.44 6.25 37.66
CA ASN A 510 7.48 6.17 38.77
C ASN A 510 7.66 7.27 39.84
N ARG A 511 8.24 8.42 39.48
CA ARG A 511 8.47 9.52 40.42
C ARG A 511 7.17 10.26 40.71
N VAL A 512 6.61 10.05 41.90
CA VAL A 512 5.38 10.68 42.38
C VAL A 512 5.69 11.55 43.60
N ILE A 513 5.17 12.78 43.62
CA ILE A 513 5.25 13.69 44.76
C ILE A 513 3.89 13.74 45.47
N LEU A 514 3.86 13.47 46.77
CA LEU A 514 2.64 13.60 47.57
C LEU A 514 2.55 14.99 48.18
N LYS A 515 1.47 15.72 47.91
CA LYS A 515 1.16 17.03 48.53
C LYS A 515 -0.30 17.04 48.97
N ASN A 516 -0.55 17.27 50.24
CA ASN A 516 -1.91 17.36 50.82
C ASN A 516 -2.82 16.17 50.46
N GLY A 517 -2.28 14.95 50.50
CA GLY A 517 -3.03 13.72 50.15
C GLY A 517 -3.26 13.48 48.65
N LEU A 518 -2.78 14.38 47.78
CA LEU A 518 -2.85 14.25 46.32
C LEU A 518 -1.49 13.89 45.73
N LYS A 519 -1.52 13.08 44.67
CA LYS A 519 -0.34 12.66 43.88
C LYS A 519 -0.07 13.67 42.76
N TYR A 520 1.19 14.08 42.64
CA TYR A 520 1.71 15.01 41.63
C TYR A 520 2.87 14.38 40.84
N PRO A 521 3.04 14.78 39.57
CA PRO A 521 4.15 14.30 38.74
C PRO A 521 5.49 14.81 39.26
N GLY A 522 6.47 13.91 39.42
CA GLY A 522 7.83 14.25 39.86
C GLY A 522 8.72 14.85 38.77
N ASN A 523 8.36 14.68 37.49
CA ASN A 523 9.16 15.04 36.32
C ASN A 523 8.48 16.08 35.42
N GLU A 524 7.66 16.99 35.99
CA GLU A 524 7.03 18.08 35.22
C GLU A 524 8.04 18.92 34.40
N HIS A 525 9.27 19.03 34.86
CA HIS A 525 10.33 19.76 34.18
C HIS A 525 10.93 19.01 32.97
N CYS A 526 10.69 17.70 32.84
CA CYS A 526 11.24 16.86 31.77
C CYS A 526 10.34 16.78 30.53
N GLY A 527 9.02 16.88 30.68
CA GLY A 527 8.08 16.70 29.58
C GLY A 527 6.62 16.72 30.02
N ALA A 528 5.71 16.42 29.09
CA ALA A 528 4.28 16.34 29.34
C ALA A 528 3.58 15.43 28.31
N PHE A 529 2.36 15.01 28.65
CA PHE A 529 1.46 14.28 27.77
C PHE A 529 0.34 15.17 27.21
N GLY A 530 -0.13 14.85 26.02
CA GLY A 530 -1.36 15.38 25.43
C GLY A 530 -2.33 14.26 25.11
N CYS A 531 -3.63 14.45 25.39
CA CYS A 531 -4.63 13.39 25.24
C CYS A 531 -5.95 13.88 24.64
N ASP A 532 -6.45 13.17 23.63
CA ASP A 532 -7.84 13.25 23.15
C ASP A 532 -8.60 12.00 23.65
N PRO A 533 -9.42 12.13 24.71
CA PRO A 533 -10.14 11.01 25.29
C PRO A 533 -11.44 10.68 24.55
N TYR A 534 -12.13 9.63 24.98
CA TYR A 534 -13.53 9.36 24.62
C TYR A 534 -14.30 8.80 25.82
N ASP A 535 -15.59 9.13 25.90
CA ASP A 535 -16.42 8.79 27.08
C ASP A 535 -17.34 7.57 26.87
N ILE A 536 -17.72 7.26 25.63
CA ILE A 536 -18.69 6.20 25.31
C ILE A 536 -17.99 5.05 24.59
N SER A 537 -18.17 3.83 25.09
CA SER A 537 -17.48 2.65 24.56
C SER A 537 -18.10 2.14 23.25
N GLY A 538 -19.41 2.33 23.03
CA GLY A 538 -20.12 2.02 21.78
C GLY A 538 -20.57 3.27 21.02
N THR A 539 -20.56 3.22 19.69
CA THR A 539 -21.13 4.26 18.82
C THR A 539 -22.20 3.65 17.91
N VAL A 540 -23.29 4.38 17.67
CA VAL A 540 -24.43 3.94 16.84
C VAL A 540 -24.01 3.79 15.38
N ASP A 541 -23.04 4.60 14.95
CA ASP A 541 -22.28 4.40 13.72
C ASP A 541 -20.99 3.64 14.04
N SER A 542 -20.73 2.55 13.33
CA SER A 542 -19.66 1.57 13.54
C SER A 542 -18.21 2.09 13.37
N ARG A 543 -17.96 3.40 13.53
CA ARG A 543 -16.64 4.06 13.55
C ARG A 543 -16.63 5.31 14.45
N GLY A 544 -16.65 5.15 15.77
CA GLY A 544 -16.27 6.28 16.64
C GLY A 544 -14.75 6.52 16.60
N SER A 545 -14.31 7.77 16.83
CA SER A 545 -12.88 8.15 16.90
C SER A 545 -12.14 7.43 18.05
N ASN A 546 -10.84 7.17 17.89
CA ASN A 546 -10.04 6.45 18.88
C ASN A 546 -9.64 7.37 20.04
N GLY A 547 -9.30 6.78 21.19
CA GLY A 547 -8.58 7.52 22.22
C GLY A 547 -7.12 7.65 21.83
N SER A 548 -6.55 8.85 21.98
CA SER A 548 -5.16 9.11 21.65
C SER A 548 -4.39 9.78 22.79
N LEU A 549 -3.11 9.43 22.89
CA LEU A 549 -2.16 9.94 23.88
C LEU A 549 -0.78 10.04 23.24
N HIS A 550 -0.15 11.21 23.39
CA HIS A 550 1.23 11.46 22.98
C HIS A 550 2.05 11.98 24.14
N GLY A 551 3.27 11.47 24.27
CA GLY A 551 4.27 11.98 25.21
C GLY A 551 5.32 12.79 24.47
N LEU A 552 5.61 14.00 24.97
CA LEU A 552 6.66 14.87 24.44
C LEU A 552 7.61 15.30 25.57
N THR A 553 8.91 15.19 25.31
CA THR A 553 9.96 15.73 26.19
C THR A 553 10.23 17.20 25.87
N LYS A 554 10.76 17.95 26.84
CA LYS A 554 11.21 19.33 26.64
C LYS A 554 12.63 19.49 27.17
N PHE A 555 13.25 20.60 26.82
CA PHE A 555 14.59 20.92 27.31
C PHE A 555 14.62 20.89 28.84
N SER A 556 15.52 20.08 29.38
CA SER A 556 15.78 19.95 30.81
C SER A 556 17.26 19.67 31.04
N MET A 557 17.74 19.93 32.26
CA MET A 557 19.13 19.62 32.65
C MET A 557 19.32 18.15 33.06
N GLU A 558 18.25 17.35 33.01
CA GLU A 558 18.25 15.92 33.30
C GLU A 558 18.66 15.10 32.07
N LYS A 559 18.92 13.79 32.25
CA LYS A 559 19.21 12.85 31.15
C LYS A 559 17.95 12.49 30.35
N VAL A 560 17.35 13.49 29.72
CA VAL A 560 16.11 13.38 28.95
C VAL A 560 16.35 13.94 27.55
N PRO A 561 15.91 13.26 26.48
CA PRO A 561 16.04 13.78 25.12
C PRO A 561 15.26 15.09 24.98
N ASN A 562 15.72 15.98 24.11
CA ASN A 562 15.09 17.29 23.96
C ASN A 562 14.06 17.26 22.82
N SER A 563 12.85 17.75 23.09
CA SER A 563 11.78 17.89 22.08
C SER A 563 11.46 16.59 21.33
N LEU A 564 11.64 15.43 21.97
CA LEU A 564 11.38 14.11 21.39
C LEU A 564 9.95 13.66 21.71
N PHE A 565 9.18 13.29 20.68
CA PHE A 565 7.97 12.49 20.85
C PHE A 565 8.36 11.07 21.24
N PHE A 566 8.15 10.73 22.52
CA PHE A 566 8.65 9.50 23.12
C PHE A 566 7.60 8.37 23.19
N LEU A 567 6.32 8.72 23.07
CA LEU A 567 5.21 7.77 23.19
C LEU A 567 4.06 8.16 22.27
N GLU A 568 3.52 7.17 21.54
CA GLU A 568 2.26 7.24 20.80
C GLU A 568 1.33 6.09 21.27
N TYR A 569 0.09 6.43 21.59
CA TYR A 569 -1.01 5.49 21.79
C TYR A 569 -2.21 6.00 21.01
N ILE A 570 -2.75 5.19 20.11
CA ILE A 570 -3.97 5.54 19.36
C ILE A 570 -4.81 4.28 19.15
N ALA A 571 -5.75 4.02 20.07
CA ALA A 571 -6.57 2.82 20.07
C ALA A 571 -7.91 3.03 20.78
N ARG A 572 -8.87 2.16 20.50
CA ARG A 572 -10.17 2.09 21.19
C ARG A 572 -10.35 0.71 21.85
N PRO A 573 -9.92 0.53 23.11
CA PRO A 573 -10.20 -0.69 23.85
C PRO A 573 -11.69 -0.93 24.07
N GLN A 574 -12.02 -2.17 24.47
CA GLN A 574 -13.39 -2.63 24.70
C GLN A 574 -14.20 -1.73 25.63
N THR A 575 -13.54 -1.16 26.65
CA THR A 575 -14.16 -0.19 27.56
C THR A 575 -13.30 1.07 27.66
N ALA A 576 -13.94 2.22 27.85
CA ALA A 576 -13.26 3.49 28.08
C ALA A 576 -12.40 3.47 29.37
N GLU A 577 -12.78 2.69 30.39
CA GLU A 577 -11.99 2.57 31.63
C GLU A 577 -10.63 1.92 31.40
N ILE A 578 -10.52 0.94 30.47
CA ILE A 578 -9.22 0.37 30.10
C ILE A 578 -8.31 1.47 29.53
N PHE A 579 -8.85 2.31 28.65
CA PHE A 579 -8.11 3.46 28.11
C PHE A 579 -7.68 4.44 29.22
N PHE A 580 -8.56 4.71 30.20
CA PHE A 580 -8.24 5.60 31.31
C PHE A 580 -7.10 5.05 32.18
N GLU A 581 -7.12 3.75 32.49
CA GLU A 581 -6.02 3.09 33.21
C GLU A 581 -4.72 3.12 32.43
N ASP A 582 -4.75 2.84 31.13
CA ASP A 582 -3.56 2.87 30.27
C ASP A 582 -2.91 4.26 30.28
N VAL A 583 -3.72 5.31 30.13
CA VAL A 583 -3.26 6.71 30.17
C VAL A 583 -2.68 7.05 31.55
N LEU A 584 -3.34 6.63 32.63
CA LEU A 584 -2.86 6.86 33.99
C LEU A 584 -1.52 6.15 34.23
N MET A 585 -1.40 4.88 33.88
CA MET A 585 -0.16 4.10 34.04
C MET A 585 1.00 4.73 33.26
N ALA A 586 0.77 5.19 32.03
CA ALA A 586 1.78 5.91 31.26
C ALA A 586 2.23 7.19 31.97
N CYS A 587 1.28 8.02 32.44
CA CYS A 587 1.61 9.25 33.15
C CYS A 587 2.42 8.98 34.43
N VAL A 588 2.06 7.94 35.18
CA VAL A 588 2.76 7.53 36.42
C VAL A 588 4.15 7.00 36.13
N PHE A 589 4.30 6.11 35.14
CA PHE A 589 5.59 5.54 34.76
C PHE A 589 6.62 6.61 34.41
N TYR A 590 6.24 7.59 33.57
CA TYR A 590 7.13 8.69 33.20
C TYR A 590 7.21 9.79 34.26
N GLY A 591 6.29 9.80 35.24
CA GLY A 591 6.20 10.85 36.26
C GLY A 591 5.90 12.23 35.68
N MET A 592 5.24 12.33 34.52
CA MET A 592 4.99 13.60 33.81
C MET A 592 3.50 13.97 33.82
N PRO A 593 3.16 15.28 33.79
CA PRO A 593 1.78 15.76 33.75
C PRO A 593 1.10 15.51 32.39
N ILE A 594 -0.23 15.65 32.35
CA ILE A 594 -1.06 15.49 31.15
C ILE A 594 -1.96 16.70 30.92
N LEU A 595 -2.05 17.16 29.67
CA LEU A 595 -3.07 18.08 29.19
C LEU A 595 -4.08 17.32 28.32
N ALA A 596 -5.28 17.09 28.85
CA ALA A 596 -6.35 16.40 28.15
C ALA A 596 -7.49 17.35 27.76
N GLU A 597 -8.21 17.01 26.69
CA GLU A 597 -9.46 17.68 26.34
C GLU A 597 -10.51 17.48 27.44
N ASN A 598 -11.17 18.56 27.87
CA ASN A 598 -12.13 18.53 28.97
C ASN A 598 -13.60 18.41 28.54
N ASN A 599 -13.90 18.44 27.23
CA ASN A 599 -15.26 18.22 26.71
C ASN A 599 -15.78 16.80 27.00
N LYS A 600 -14.85 15.83 27.18
CA LYS A 600 -15.13 14.43 27.53
C LYS A 600 -14.46 14.12 28.88
N PRO A 601 -15.07 14.55 30.00
CA PRO A 601 -14.37 14.72 31.27
C PRO A 601 -14.12 13.42 32.05
N ARG A 602 -14.62 12.25 31.60
CA ARG A 602 -14.53 11.01 32.40
C ARG A 602 -13.09 10.60 32.71
N LEU A 603 -12.16 10.78 31.77
CA LEU A 603 -10.73 10.56 32.01
C LEU A 603 -10.22 11.42 33.17
N LEU A 604 -10.57 12.71 33.19
CA LEU A 604 -10.13 13.64 34.22
C LEU A 604 -10.75 13.32 35.60
N TYR A 605 -12.02 12.91 35.62
CA TYR A 605 -12.66 12.41 36.84
C TYR A 605 -12.04 11.10 37.32
N HIS A 606 -11.62 10.21 36.42
CA HIS A 606 -10.90 8.99 36.76
C HIS A 606 -9.58 9.33 37.47
N PHE A 607 -8.78 10.26 36.94
CA PHE A 607 -7.57 10.77 37.59
C PHE A 607 -7.87 11.35 38.98
N LYS A 608 -8.91 12.18 39.10
CA LYS A 608 -9.30 12.78 40.39
C LYS A 608 -9.72 11.72 41.42
N ARG A 609 -10.60 10.79 41.05
CA ARG A 609 -11.08 9.71 41.93
C ARG A 609 -9.94 8.83 42.44
N ARG A 610 -8.89 8.64 41.64
CA ARG A 610 -7.70 7.84 41.99
C ARG A 610 -6.63 8.64 42.76
N GLY A 611 -6.88 9.90 43.09
CA GLY A 611 -5.95 10.76 43.82
C GLY A 611 -4.86 11.41 42.95
N TYR A 612 -4.93 11.25 41.63
CA TYR A 612 -3.98 11.78 40.64
C TYR A 612 -4.42 13.11 40.02
N ARG A 613 -5.30 13.87 40.68
CA ARG A 613 -5.71 15.21 40.20
C ARG A 613 -4.52 16.12 39.91
N GLY A 614 -3.42 15.99 40.65
CA GLY A 614 -2.20 16.79 40.45
C GLY A 614 -1.47 16.53 39.13
N TYR A 615 -1.76 15.42 38.43
CA TYR A 615 -1.22 15.14 37.10
C TYR A 615 -1.97 15.88 35.98
N SER A 616 -3.24 16.22 36.19
CA SER A 616 -4.05 16.95 35.20
C SER A 616 -3.68 18.43 35.19
N MET A 617 -3.11 18.90 34.07
CA MET A 617 -2.76 20.29 33.86
C MET A 617 -4.01 21.14 33.70
N ASN A 618 -3.98 22.37 34.22
CA ASN A 618 -4.96 23.38 33.83
C ASN A 618 -4.54 23.94 32.46
N ARG A 619 -5.52 24.43 31.69
CA ARG A 619 -5.26 25.09 30.41
C ARG A 619 -4.20 26.21 30.53
N PRO A 620 -3.18 26.24 29.65
CA PRO A 620 -2.05 27.17 29.79
C PRO A 620 -2.38 28.62 29.41
N ASP A 621 -3.47 28.84 28.68
CA ASP A 621 -3.87 30.15 28.14
C ASP A 621 -4.63 31.04 29.15
N LYS A 622 -5.01 30.51 30.32
CA LYS A 622 -5.71 31.26 31.37
C LYS A 622 -4.98 31.18 32.71
N VAL A 623 -4.93 32.32 33.39
CA VAL A 623 -4.48 32.39 34.79
C VAL A 623 -5.48 31.67 35.68
N TYR A 624 -5.01 30.99 36.73
CA TYR A 624 -5.81 30.17 37.65
C TYR A 624 -7.11 30.85 38.16
N MET A 625 -7.02 32.14 38.49
CA MET A 625 -8.17 32.94 38.97
C MET A 625 -9.28 33.12 37.91
N LYS A 626 -8.98 32.95 36.63
CA LYS A 626 -9.93 33.07 35.52
C LYS A 626 -10.48 31.72 35.04
N LEU A 627 -10.06 30.62 35.66
CA LEU A 627 -10.60 29.29 35.38
C LEU A 627 -12.00 29.14 35.95
N SER A 628 -12.87 28.42 35.24
CA SER A 628 -14.19 28.01 35.71
C SER A 628 -14.09 27.06 36.91
N ILE A 629 -15.22 26.84 37.60
CA ILE A 629 -15.28 25.91 38.74
C ILE A 629 -14.83 24.51 38.31
N THR A 630 -15.35 24.02 37.18
CA THR A 630 -14.99 22.72 36.60
C THR A 630 -13.53 22.66 36.17
N GLU A 631 -13.01 23.71 35.51
CA GLU A 631 -11.59 23.76 35.11
C GLU A 631 -10.65 23.71 36.33
N ARG A 632 -11.01 24.36 37.45
CA ARG A 632 -10.25 24.23 38.71
C ARG A 632 -10.37 22.84 39.30
N GLU A 633 -11.58 22.27 39.25
CA GLU A 633 -11.87 20.98 39.86
C GLU A 633 -11.13 19.81 39.20
N ILE A 634 -11.11 19.73 37.87
CA ILE A 634 -10.60 18.56 37.13
C ILE A 634 -9.46 18.87 36.14
N GLY A 635 -9.22 20.14 35.81
CA GLY A 635 -8.20 20.56 34.85
C GLY A 635 -8.65 20.41 33.40
N GLY A 636 -7.67 20.24 32.50
CA GLY A 636 -7.86 20.09 31.06
C GLY A 636 -8.09 21.40 30.31
N ILE A 637 -8.32 21.28 29.00
CA ILE A 637 -8.53 22.39 28.06
C ILE A 637 -9.74 22.12 27.16
N PRO A 638 -10.61 23.11 26.89
CA PRO A 638 -11.68 22.94 25.91
C PRO A 638 -11.11 22.93 24.50
N ASN A 639 -11.63 22.06 23.63
CA ASN A 639 -11.12 21.91 22.26
C ASN A 639 -12.00 22.60 21.20
N SER A 640 -13.02 23.35 21.63
CA SER A 640 -14.07 23.92 20.75
C SER A 640 -13.81 25.35 20.29
N SER A 641 -13.11 26.18 21.07
CA SER A 641 -12.91 27.60 20.73
C SER A 641 -11.90 27.80 19.60
N GLN A 642 -12.20 28.72 18.68
CA GLN A 642 -11.40 29.00 17.48
C GLN A 642 -9.94 29.36 17.80
N ASP A 643 -9.69 30.18 18.84
CA ASP A 643 -8.33 30.56 19.25
C ASP A 643 -7.49 29.36 19.68
N ILE A 644 -8.10 28.39 20.38
CA ILE A 644 -7.41 27.15 20.79
C ILE A 644 -7.13 26.26 19.58
N LYS A 645 -8.03 26.20 18.60
CA LYS A 645 -7.80 25.45 17.36
C LYS A 645 -6.60 26.02 16.59
N GLN A 646 -6.49 27.35 16.51
CA GLN A 646 -5.37 28.02 15.86
C GLN A 646 -4.06 27.85 16.65
N ALA A 647 -4.08 28.02 17.97
CA ALA A 647 -2.91 27.81 18.83
C ALA A 647 -2.40 26.37 18.78
N HIS A 648 -3.31 25.41 18.70
CA HIS A 648 -3.01 23.98 18.53
C HIS A 648 -2.35 23.69 17.19
N ALA A 649 -2.91 24.20 16.08
CA ALA A 649 -2.31 24.06 14.76
C ALA A 649 -0.92 24.72 14.68
N ALA A 650 -0.77 25.94 15.20
CA ALA A 650 0.50 26.66 15.23
C ALA A 650 1.57 25.94 16.06
N ALA A 651 1.17 25.24 17.14
CA ALA A 651 2.10 24.43 17.93
C ALA A 651 2.70 23.28 17.11
N ILE A 652 1.85 22.58 16.34
CA ILE A 652 2.27 21.49 15.45
C ILE A 652 3.13 22.04 14.31
N GLU A 653 2.69 23.10 13.65
CA GLU A 653 3.42 23.76 12.57
C GLU A 653 4.83 24.18 13.03
N SER A 654 4.93 24.84 14.18
CA SER A 654 6.23 25.23 14.76
C SER A 654 7.11 24.03 15.07
N TYR A 655 6.54 22.92 15.54
CA TYR A 655 7.32 21.70 15.78
C TYR A 655 7.84 21.11 14.47
N ILE A 656 6.98 21.02 13.45
CA ILE A 656 7.35 20.51 12.13
C ILE A 656 8.50 21.33 11.55
N GLU A 657 8.42 22.66 11.61
CA GLU A 657 9.45 23.53 11.07
C GLU A 657 10.80 23.37 11.78
N ASN A 658 10.82 23.04 13.07
CA ASN A 658 12.06 23.02 13.85
C ASN A 658 12.64 21.61 14.08
N TYR A 659 11.84 20.56 13.98
CA TYR A 659 12.20 19.22 14.47
C TYR A 659 11.82 18.07 13.52
N VAL A 660 11.28 18.33 12.33
CA VAL A 660 10.81 17.29 11.41
C VAL A 660 11.49 17.46 10.04
N GLY A 661 11.86 16.35 9.41
CA GLY A 661 12.50 16.33 8.10
C GLY A 661 14.00 16.58 8.21
N ASN A 662 14.61 17.12 7.16
CA ASN A 662 16.02 17.46 7.15
C ASN A 662 16.29 18.79 7.89
N LEU A 663 17.14 18.75 8.91
CA LEU A 663 17.55 19.85 9.78
C LEU A 663 19.05 20.12 9.60
N ASP A 664 19.45 20.56 8.40
CA ASP A 664 20.83 20.90 8.04
C ASP A 664 21.85 19.76 8.26
N GLY A 665 21.54 18.57 7.71
CA GLY A 665 22.45 17.42 7.70
C GLY A 665 22.20 16.38 8.79
N ARG A 666 21.21 16.62 9.66
CA ARG A 666 20.60 15.61 10.53
C ARG A 666 19.10 15.55 10.26
N TYR A 667 18.49 14.39 10.44
CA TYR A 667 17.03 14.27 10.36
C TYR A 667 16.40 14.46 11.74
N GLY A 668 15.10 14.79 11.77
CA GLY A 668 14.32 14.86 12.99
C GLY A 668 14.15 13.49 13.67
N ASP A 669 13.77 13.53 14.95
CA ASP A 669 13.68 12.34 15.80
C ASP A 669 12.23 11.85 16.02
N ILE A 670 11.30 12.19 15.11
CA ILE A 670 9.93 11.67 15.17
C ILE A 670 9.78 10.40 14.33
N TYR A 671 9.67 9.26 15.00
CA TYR A 671 9.59 7.94 14.37
C TYR A 671 8.15 7.41 14.21
N PHE A 672 7.15 8.14 14.74
CA PHE A 672 5.75 7.73 14.70
C PHE A 672 5.09 8.01 13.36
N GLN A 673 5.12 7.01 12.48
CA GLN A 673 4.58 7.09 11.12
C GLN A 673 3.12 7.52 11.07
N ARG A 674 2.28 7.01 11.98
CA ARG A 674 0.84 7.34 12.01
C ARG A 674 0.61 8.82 12.33
N THR A 675 1.41 9.40 13.23
CA THR A 675 1.36 10.83 13.52
C THR A 675 1.78 11.67 12.33
N LEU A 676 2.87 11.30 11.64
CA LEU A 676 3.33 12.01 10.43
C LEU A 676 2.28 11.98 9.30
N GLU A 677 1.65 10.82 9.07
CA GLU A 677 0.57 10.67 8.09
C GLU A 677 -0.72 11.41 8.48
N ASP A 678 -0.98 11.58 9.77
CA ASP A 678 -2.15 12.32 10.24
C ASP A 678 -1.92 13.84 10.12
N TRP A 679 -0.72 14.32 10.46
CA TRP A 679 -0.30 15.70 10.24
C TRP A 679 -0.35 16.08 8.75
N SER A 680 0.10 15.19 7.85
CA SER A 680 0.09 15.49 6.41
C SER A 680 -1.31 15.78 5.86
N ARG A 681 -2.36 15.29 6.53
CA ARG A 681 -3.75 15.43 6.11
C ARG A 681 -4.58 16.33 7.01
N PHE A 682 -3.96 16.99 7.98
CA PHE A 682 -4.67 17.68 9.04
C PHE A 682 -5.53 18.83 8.49
N ASP A 683 -6.84 18.71 8.68
CA ASP A 683 -7.81 19.75 8.38
C ASP A 683 -8.29 20.42 9.68
N ILE A 684 -7.99 21.71 9.83
CA ILE A 684 -8.38 22.52 11.00
C ILE A 684 -9.90 22.60 11.18
N ASN A 685 -10.68 22.45 10.10
CA ASN A 685 -12.13 22.47 10.13
C ASN A 685 -12.72 21.10 10.47
N ASN A 686 -12.02 20.00 10.16
CA ASN A 686 -12.49 18.62 10.34
C ASN A 686 -11.58 17.78 11.25
N ARG A 687 -11.31 18.30 12.44
CA ARG A 687 -10.37 17.76 13.44
C ARG A 687 -10.76 16.39 14.02
N THR A 688 -12.03 15.99 13.96
CA THR A 688 -12.53 14.74 14.56
C THR A 688 -12.00 13.47 13.90
N LYS A 689 -11.39 13.57 12.71
CA LYS A 689 -10.75 12.45 12.02
C LYS A 689 -9.26 12.31 12.34
N HIS A 690 -8.69 13.27 13.07
CA HIS A 690 -7.25 13.44 13.24
C HIS A 690 -6.79 13.23 14.69
N ASP A 691 -7.12 12.04 15.24
CA ASP A 691 -6.89 11.72 16.66
C ASP A 691 -5.42 11.96 17.07
N ALA A 692 -4.45 11.65 16.19
CA ALA A 692 -3.02 11.81 16.47
C ALA A 692 -2.60 13.27 16.51
N SER A 693 -3.12 14.08 15.59
CA SER A 693 -2.86 15.52 15.54
C SER A 693 -3.38 16.22 16.80
N ILE A 694 -4.56 15.82 17.31
CA ILE A 694 -5.12 16.43 18.53
C ILE A 694 -4.24 16.17 19.75
N SER A 695 -3.95 14.92 20.07
CA SER A 695 -3.13 14.55 21.23
C SER A 695 -1.69 15.06 21.12
N SER A 696 -1.04 14.96 19.95
CA SER A 696 0.32 15.49 19.74
C SER A 696 0.40 17.02 19.90
N GLY A 697 -0.55 17.77 19.35
CA GLY A 697 -0.59 19.22 19.53
C GLY A 697 -0.90 19.63 20.98
N LEU A 698 -1.72 18.86 21.71
CA LEU A 698 -1.92 19.08 23.15
C LEU A 698 -0.62 18.84 23.95
N ALA A 699 0.18 17.83 23.59
CA ALA A 699 1.46 17.56 24.24
C ALA A 699 2.45 18.72 23.99
N LEU A 700 2.46 19.27 22.78
CA LEU A 700 3.24 20.45 22.41
C LEU A 700 2.82 21.68 23.21
N MET A 701 1.52 21.95 23.30
CA MET A 701 0.98 23.06 24.10
C MET A 701 1.32 22.90 25.59
N ALA A 702 1.25 21.68 26.12
CA ALA A 702 1.58 21.36 27.51
C ALA A 702 3.06 21.64 27.83
N CYS A 703 3.97 21.25 26.94
CA CYS A 703 5.40 21.51 27.09
C CYS A 703 5.74 23.01 26.97
N ASN A 704 5.04 23.71 26.08
CA ASN A 704 5.27 25.13 25.77
C ASN A 704 4.31 26.09 26.50
N LYS A 705 3.84 25.73 27.70
CA LYS A 705 2.85 26.51 28.49
C LYS A 705 3.17 28.01 28.63
N ASN A 706 4.46 28.37 28.64
CA ASN A 706 4.93 29.75 28.78
C ASN A 706 4.59 30.63 27.56
N LEU A 707 4.48 30.06 26.35
CA LEU A 707 4.13 30.82 25.14
C LEU A 707 2.67 31.30 25.16
N TYR A 708 1.80 30.57 25.86
CA TYR A 708 0.36 30.84 25.90
C TYR A 708 -0.07 31.60 27.16
N THR A 709 0.82 31.73 28.16
CA THR A 709 0.51 32.42 29.40
C THR A 709 0.28 33.91 29.10
N PRO A 710 -0.84 34.52 29.51
CA PRO A 710 -1.11 35.93 29.26
C PRO A 710 0.00 36.80 29.89
N VAL A 711 0.85 37.41 29.05
CA VAL A 711 1.86 38.35 29.53
C VAL A 711 1.14 39.56 30.06
N PHE A 712 1.23 39.79 31.38
CA PHE A 712 0.79 41.05 31.96
C PHE A 712 1.67 42.14 31.34
N LYS A 713 1.13 42.93 30.39
CA LYS A 713 1.80 44.15 29.92
C LYS A 713 1.92 45.07 31.14
N ARG A 714 3.03 44.97 31.85
CA ARG A 714 3.37 45.92 32.91
C ARG A 714 3.51 47.26 32.19
N GLN A 715 2.53 48.14 32.35
CA GLN A 715 2.73 49.55 32.04
C GLN A 715 3.81 50.03 33.00
N LEU A 716 5.06 49.96 32.56
CA LEU A 716 6.13 50.65 33.24
C LEU A 716 5.85 52.13 33.02
N GLU A 717 5.38 52.83 34.05
CA GLU A 717 5.40 54.29 34.05
C GLU A 717 6.84 54.72 33.76
N GLN A 718 7.07 55.29 32.59
CA GLN A 718 8.31 56.01 32.33
C GLN A 718 8.29 57.27 33.19
N LYS A 719 8.81 57.17 34.42
CA LYS A 719 9.16 58.37 35.18
C LYS A 719 10.43 58.95 34.53
N PRO A 720 10.40 60.19 34.02
CA PRO A 720 11.62 60.83 33.55
C PRO A 720 12.55 61.02 34.75
N LEU A 721 13.54 60.15 34.88
CA LEU A 721 14.70 60.40 35.72
C LEU A 721 15.37 61.61 35.04
N GLY A 722 15.20 62.80 35.61
CA GLY A 722 15.58 64.09 35.03
C GLY A 722 17.09 64.28 34.83
N PHE A 723 17.76 63.35 34.15
CA PHE A 723 19.15 63.43 33.75
C PHE A 723 19.26 64.50 32.67
N LYS A 724 19.53 65.73 33.11
CA LYS A 724 19.88 66.85 32.24
C LYS A 724 21.30 66.65 31.74
N LYS A 725 21.51 66.71 30.42
CA LYS A 725 22.87 66.76 29.85
C LYS A 725 23.40 68.18 30.00
N TYR A 726 24.65 68.31 30.42
CA TYR A 726 25.31 69.60 30.60
C TYR A 726 26.38 69.78 29.52
N ASP A 727 26.46 70.98 28.96
CA ASP A 727 27.55 71.41 28.08
C ASP A 727 28.63 72.07 28.94
N ASN A 728 29.85 71.54 28.85
CA ASN A 728 31.02 71.95 29.62
C ASN A 728 32.07 72.66 28.76
N LYS A 729 31.70 73.17 27.57
CA LYS A 729 32.63 73.86 26.66
C LYS A 729 32.95 75.32 27.05
N GLY A 730 32.35 75.86 28.11
CA GLY A 730 32.61 77.21 28.61
C GLY A 730 33.12 77.23 30.05
N PHE A 731 33.40 78.43 30.57
CA PHE A 731 33.90 78.64 31.95
C PHE A 731 32.88 78.24 33.06
N SER A 732 31.62 77.97 32.70
CA SER A 732 30.61 77.41 33.60
C SER A 732 29.69 76.44 32.86
N SER A 733 29.34 75.33 33.53
CA SER A 733 28.47 74.29 32.96
C SER A 733 27.06 74.81 32.74
N LYS A 734 26.53 74.65 31.52
CA LYS A 734 25.15 75.03 31.16
C LYS A 734 24.33 73.79 30.82
N ILE A 735 23.07 73.76 31.26
CA ILE A 735 22.13 72.69 30.87
C ILE A 735 21.88 72.81 29.36
N ILE A 736 22.07 71.71 28.64
CA ILE A 736 21.64 71.58 27.24
C ILE A 736 20.11 71.52 27.27
N ARG A 737 19.47 72.54 26.69
CA ARG A 737 18.00 72.60 26.58
C ARG A 737 17.47 71.65 25.52
#